data_AF-A0A9P8MET5-F1
#
_entry.id   AF-A0A9P8MET5-F1
#
_cell.length_a   1.000
_cell.length_b   1.000
_cell.length_c   1.000
_cell.angle_alpha   90.00
_cell.angle_beta   90.00
_cell.angle_gamma   90.00
#
_symmetry.space_group_name_H-M   'P 1'
#
loop_
_entity.id
_entity.type
_entity.pdbx_description
1 polymer ?
#
loop_
_entity_poly.entity_id
_entity_poly.type
_entity_poly.pdbx_seq_one_letter_code
_entity_poly.pdbx_strand_id
1 'polypeptide(L)'
;MTILSILLHFLLWSLQSCALSVPTSHDPTLDLSPYPGVGTQESDFLLRKRQSSSDILIALYARGLNTEARKAAGIEAFHWGIHVTPEGALKSEKTTTLFHVINQEENIKLFQYEKRTINPFRQRVIFARIKVGTLPATVSVDKLDELLSQVQAPSKLENPGDSCVTWAVCGIKKLQENGIIENFDTTGFADKVLEYGEQQTRALDDDEPEFEADEFDIANYDSKEGKIIRQESVPCKRAGEPCVNPKPKEKETNDPSVEKTEDGELIAVAKEKSKESFDGLLEEFNYGSVVKQDKLYGELNARLPEFSAPRVERIAGFASKLGESALAIGGLVLYGKAVADVFSSEDASVLDKAAVVTSILPGIGCAVQLADDEQRGNVDVTHTALCFTEDALLVSGFWEIALVMQVGEEISNWIKAEDERSKFWDGDLLAQKGAEGWLQNVKRLINHLKGDEFFVNATSQFATYQILTLYQASQLTGDLHATAKTNPQGIEADIHAHVQPELKRQICSVISESKRQLQTKLEGIALNHTAKLEHEFKNKFLDDWLKAATTPKPIFGITLPDFESNTRLIHEQVEKARNTPLQLYEKEVKAAVREVIERLPTPAPCQCDQGKKGGKCEFGVCQSTEPEGHPLDAGGRIYTANVQSIEVARRLRLTDSCQALFTKCQAGEAGRALFCTPGK
;
A
#
# COMPACT_ATOMS: atom_id res chain seq x y z
N MET A 1 -23.89 27.63 66.05
CA MET A 1 -23.86 29.03 65.54
C MET A 1 -22.65 29.35 64.65
N THR A 2 -21.72 28.44 64.40
CA THR A 2 -20.50 28.72 63.61
C THR A 2 -20.66 28.51 62.10
N ILE A 3 -21.55 27.61 61.65
CA ILE A 3 -21.76 27.33 60.21
C ILE A 3 -22.54 28.47 59.52
N LEU A 4 -23.49 29.09 60.22
CA LEU A 4 -24.26 30.23 59.69
C LEU A 4 -23.38 31.47 59.48
N SER A 5 -22.33 31.66 60.30
CA SER A 5 -21.39 32.77 60.18
C SER A 5 -20.49 32.65 58.95
N ILE A 6 -20.11 31.42 58.57
CA ILE A 6 -19.26 31.14 57.40
C ILE A 6 -20.06 31.35 56.11
N LEU A 7 -21.32 30.89 56.08
CA LEU A 7 -22.22 31.11 54.94
C LEU A 7 -22.55 32.60 54.73
N LEU A 8 -22.71 33.37 55.82
CA LEU A 8 -22.91 34.82 55.71
C LEU A 8 -21.67 35.55 55.19
N HIS A 9 -20.46 35.10 55.55
CA HIS A 9 -19.21 35.69 55.05
C HIS A 9 -18.98 35.38 53.57
N PHE A 10 -19.32 34.18 53.09
CA PHE A 10 -19.26 33.84 51.67
C PHE A 10 -20.28 34.64 50.83
N LEU A 11 -21.49 34.86 51.35
CA LEU A 11 -22.50 35.69 50.69
C LEU A 11 -22.11 37.17 50.63
N LEU A 12 -21.49 37.72 51.68
CA LEU A 12 -20.98 39.09 51.66
C LEU A 12 -19.78 39.26 50.70
N TRP A 13 -18.90 38.27 50.61
CA TRP A 13 -17.72 38.33 49.73
C TRP A 13 -18.09 38.21 48.23
N SER A 14 -19.14 37.44 47.92
CA SER A 14 -19.69 37.32 46.56
C SER A 14 -20.35 38.63 46.10
N LEU A 15 -21.05 39.34 46.99
CA LEU A 15 -21.72 40.60 46.66
C LEU A 15 -20.76 41.79 46.47
N GLN A 16 -19.56 41.76 47.09
CA GLN A 16 -18.53 42.79 46.87
C GLN A 16 -17.70 42.59 45.60
N SER A 17 -17.70 41.38 45.02
CA SER A 17 -16.91 41.06 43.83
C SER A 17 -17.59 41.46 42.51
N CYS A 18 -18.88 41.85 42.53
CA CYS A 18 -19.63 42.30 41.35
C CYS A 18 -19.56 43.82 41.08
N ALA A 19 -18.78 44.60 41.84
CA ALA A 19 -18.79 46.06 41.76
C ALA A 19 -17.55 46.72 41.12
N LEU A 20 -16.58 45.94 40.62
CA LEU A 20 -15.36 46.50 40.02
C LEU A 20 -14.96 45.77 38.74
N SER A 21 -15.59 46.14 37.63
CA SER A 21 -15.03 45.91 36.28
C SER A 21 -14.89 47.26 35.58
N VAL A 22 -13.63 47.70 35.48
CA VAL A 22 -13.16 48.85 34.70
C VAL A 22 -13.07 48.43 33.22
N PRO A 23 -13.46 49.28 32.25
CA PRO A 23 -13.36 48.93 30.84
C PRO A 23 -11.95 49.22 30.32
N THR A 24 -11.31 48.25 29.68
CA THR A 24 -10.15 48.49 28.81
C THR A 24 -10.51 48.12 27.38
N SER A 25 -10.71 49.17 26.60
CA SER A 25 -10.67 49.17 25.14
C SER A 25 -9.27 48.79 24.65
N HIS A 26 -9.18 47.82 23.75
CA HIS A 26 -8.22 47.89 22.65
C HIS A 26 -8.71 47.08 21.46
N ASP A 27 -9.00 47.82 20.41
CA ASP A 27 -9.25 47.43 19.03
C ASP A 27 -7.93 47.04 18.35
N PRO A 28 -7.92 46.03 17.46
CA PRO A 28 -7.42 46.35 16.13
C PRO A 28 -8.31 45.81 15.02
N THR A 29 -8.80 46.76 14.24
CA THR A 29 -9.39 46.65 12.91
C THR A 29 -8.54 45.81 11.96
N LEU A 30 -9.13 44.74 11.41
CA LEU A 30 -8.74 44.18 10.12
C LEU A 30 -9.96 44.21 9.19
N ASP A 31 -9.81 45.04 8.17
CA ASP A 31 -10.76 45.46 7.17
C ASP A 31 -11.05 44.32 6.18
N LEU A 32 -12.29 43.84 6.13
CA LEU A 32 -12.81 43.00 5.05
C LEU A 32 -14.16 43.56 4.60
N SER A 33 -14.09 44.34 3.52
CA SER A 33 -15.23 44.84 2.76
C SER A 33 -16.07 43.69 2.15
N PRO A 34 -17.41 43.81 2.11
CA PRO A 34 -18.28 42.84 1.47
C PRO A 34 -18.45 43.15 -0.03
N TYR A 35 -18.15 42.18 -0.90
CA TYR A 35 -18.63 42.22 -2.29
C TYR A 35 -20.01 41.53 -2.38
N PRO A 36 -21.01 42.15 -3.02
CA PRO A 36 -22.34 41.56 -3.16
C PRO A 36 -22.36 40.47 -4.22
N GLY A 37 -23.12 39.42 -3.94
CA GLY A 37 -23.25 38.22 -4.75
C GLY A 37 -23.85 38.46 -6.13
N VAL A 38 -23.34 37.70 -7.10
CA VAL A 38 -23.95 37.49 -8.41
C VAL A 38 -23.79 36.00 -8.77
N GLY A 39 -24.93 35.30 -8.86
CA GLY A 39 -25.17 34.19 -9.81
C GLY A 39 -24.58 32.81 -9.53
N THR A 40 -25.19 32.02 -8.63
CA THR A 40 -24.91 30.58 -8.47
C THR A 40 -25.80 29.64 -9.29
N GLN A 41 -26.63 30.14 -10.22
CA GLN A 41 -27.54 29.28 -10.97
C GLN A 41 -26.98 28.75 -12.30
N GLU A 42 -25.93 29.38 -12.85
CA GLU A 42 -25.35 29.00 -14.15
C GLU A 42 -24.14 28.06 -14.01
N SER A 43 -23.41 28.12 -12.89
CA SER A 43 -22.30 27.20 -12.58
C SER A 43 -22.77 25.78 -12.25
N ASP A 44 -23.93 25.64 -11.61
CA ASP A 44 -24.54 24.33 -11.30
C ASP A 44 -25.08 23.62 -12.56
N PHE A 45 -25.45 24.39 -13.58
CA PHE A 45 -25.92 23.85 -14.86
C PHE A 45 -24.76 23.40 -15.77
N LEU A 46 -23.58 24.02 -15.65
CA LEU A 46 -22.36 23.63 -16.37
C LEU A 46 -21.58 22.50 -15.67
N LEU A 47 -21.64 22.39 -14.34
CA LEU A 47 -21.06 21.27 -13.58
C LEU A 47 -21.82 19.94 -13.74
N ARG A 48 -23.11 19.97 -14.11
CA ARG A 48 -23.87 18.75 -14.46
C ARG A 48 -23.48 18.13 -15.81
N LYS A 49 -22.68 18.80 -16.63
CA LYS A 49 -22.34 18.35 -17.98
C LYS A 49 -21.02 17.57 -17.99
N ARG A 50 -21.13 16.28 -17.64
CA ARG A 50 -20.15 15.16 -17.75
C ARG A 50 -19.82 14.50 -16.41
N GLN A 51 -20.83 14.05 -15.68
CA GLN A 51 -20.63 12.84 -14.90
C GLN A 51 -20.58 11.70 -15.93
N SER A 52 -19.38 11.22 -16.24
CA SER A 52 -19.20 10.06 -17.11
C SER A 52 -19.96 8.87 -16.51
N SER A 53 -20.70 8.13 -17.32
CA SER A 53 -21.32 6.86 -16.94
C SER A 53 -20.27 5.99 -16.23
N SER A 54 -20.65 5.25 -15.19
CA SER A 54 -19.76 4.24 -14.62
C SER A 54 -20.41 2.87 -14.76
N ASP A 55 -19.64 1.87 -15.13
CA ASP A 55 -20.14 0.50 -15.25
C ASP A 55 -20.04 -0.21 -13.91
N ILE A 56 -21.09 -0.98 -13.58
CA ILE A 56 -21.13 -1.84 -12.41
C ILE A 56 -20.81 -3.25 -12.90
N LEU A 57 -19.72 -3.82 -12.42
CA LEU A 57 -19.18 -5.10 -12.88
C LEU A 57 -19.02 -6.08 -11.71
N ILE A 58 -19.22 -7.37 -11.95
CA ILE A 58 -18.68 -8.43 -11.12
C ILE A 58 -17.25 -8.72 -11.60
N ALA A 59 -16.28 -8.61 -10.71
CA ALA A 59 -14.88 -8.94 -10.98
C ALA A 59 -14.49 -10.24 -10.28
N LEU A 60 -13.81 -11.12 -11.02
CA LEU A 60 -13.31 -12.40 -10.52
C LEU A 60 -11.80 -12.36 -10.34
N TYR A 61 -11.38 -12.78 -9.16
CA TYR A 61 -10.01 -12.82 -8.71
C TYR A 61 -9.57 -14.27 -8.48
N ALA A 62 -8.41 -14.65 -9.01
CA ALA A 62 -7.83 -15.97 -8.82
C ALA A 62 -7.44 -16.18 -7.34
N ARG A 63 -7.64 -17.40 -6.85
CA ARG A 63 -7.30 -17.83 -5.47
C ARG A 63 -6.03 -18.70 -5.39
N GLY A 64 -5.28 -18.82 -6.49
CA GLY A 64 -4.12 -19.72 -6.57
C GLY A 64 -4.47 -21.21 -6.42
N LEU A 65 -5.73 -21.59 -6.66
CA LEU A 65 -6.17 -22.98 -6.59
C LEU A 65 -5.77 -23.73 -7.86
N ASN A 66 -5.27 -24.96 -7.71
CA ASN A 66 -5.09 -25.86 -8.85
C ASN A 66 -6.45 -26.30 -9.42
N THR A 67 -6.45 -26.92 -10.60
CA THR A 67 -7.69 -27.31 -11.31
C THR A 67 -8.62 -28.22 -10.51
N GLU A 68 -8.09 -29.14 -9.70
CA GLU A 68 -8.90 -30.04 -8.87
C GLU A 68 -9.53 -29.31 -7.69
N ALA A 69 -8.74 -28.53 -6.95
CA ALA A 69 -9.20 -27.73 -5.82
C ALA A 69 -10.20 -26.66 -6.25
N ARG A 70 -9.99 -26.07 -7.43
CA ARG A 70 -10.91 -25.10 -8.03
C ARG A 70 -12.27 -25.73 -8.36
N LYS A 71 -12.28 -26.91 -9.00
CA LYS A 71 -13.52 -27.68 -9.25
C LYS A 71 -14.24 -28.04 -7.95
N ALA A 72 -13.49 -28.43 -6.91
CA ALA A 72 -14.05 -28.78 -5.61
C ALA A 72 -14.65 -27.57 -4.88
N ALA A 73 -14.10 -26.37 -5.08
CA ALA A 73 -14.59 -25.13 -4.48
C ALA A 73 -15.91 -24.62 -5.11
N GLY A 74 -16.27 -25.12 -6.30
CA GLY A 74 -17.52 -24.73 -6.98
C GLY A 74 -17.58 -23.22 -7.19
N ILE A 75 -18.69 -22.58 -6.82
CA ILE A 75 -18.86 -21.12 -6.97
C ILE A 75 -17.83 -20.30 -6.19
N GLU A 76 -17.19 -20.88 -5.15
CA GLU A 76 -16.11 -20.25 -4.37
C GLU A 76 -14.71 -20.45 -4.98
N ALA A 77 -14.63 -21.03 -6.18
CA ALA A 77 -13.39 -21.16 -6.96
C ALA A 77 -12.60 -19.85 -7.09
N PHE A 78 -13.32 -18.73 -7.12
CA PHE A 78 -12.77 -17.39 -7.30
C PHE A 78 -13.18 -16.49 -6.14
N HIS A 79 -12.37 -15.45 -5.89
CA HIS A 79 -12.80 -14.35 -5.04
C HIS A 79 -13.60 -13.34 -5.88
N TRP A 80 -14.73 -12.87 -5.35
CA TRP A 80 -15.66 -11.99 -6.07
C TRP A 80 -15.64 -10.59 -5.48
N GLY A 81 -15.71 -9.59 -6.35
CA GLY A 81 -15.89 -8.19 -5.98
C GLY A 81 -16.83 -7.47 -6.93
N ILE A 82 -17.43 -6.38 -6.46
CA ILE A 82 -18.23 -5.46 -7.27
C ILE A 82 -17.33 -4.27 -7.63
N HIS A 83 -17.13 -4.05 -8.92
CA HIS A 83 -16.37 -2.92 -9.46
C HIS A 83 -17.30 -1.82 -9.93
N VAL A 84 -16.95 -0.58 -9.65
CA VAL A 84 -17.54 0.61 -10.27
C VAL A 84 -16.46 1.32 -11.08
N THR A 85 -16.53 1.15 -12.39
CA THR A 85 -15.49 1.56 -13.34
C THR A 85 -15.99 2.72 -14.18
N PRO A 86 -15.35 3.91 -14.13
CA PRO A 86 -15.74 5.03 -14.99
C PRO A 86 -15.65 4.66 -16.48
N GLU A 87 -16.55 5.16 -17.29
CA GLU A 87 -16.52 4.95 -18.74
C GLU A 87 -15.19 5.44 -19.33
N GLY A 88 -14.56 4.61 -20.16
CA GLY A 88 -13.24 4.88 -20.73
C GLY A 88 -12.06 4.70 -19.76
N ALA A 89 -12.29 4.31 -18.50
CA ALA A 89 -11.22 3.94 -17.56
C ALA A 89 -10.44 2.68 -17.98
N LEU A 90 -10.89 2.00 -19.02
CA LEU A 90 -10.19 0.85 -19.59
C LEU A 90 -9.16 1.25 -20.66
N LYS A 91 -9.25 2.48 -21.19
CA LYS A 91 -8.36 2.98 -22.25
C LYS A 91 -7.35 4.01 -21.73
N SER A 92 -7.40 4.27 -20.43
CA SER A 92 -6.55 5.20 -19.70
C SER A 92 -6.37 4.57 -18.34
N GLU A 93 -5.17 4.59 -17.73
CA GLU A 93 -4.82 3.95 -16.44
C GLU A 93 -5.61 4.48 -15.21
N LYS A 94 -6.90 4.73 -15.37
CA LYS A 94 -7.80 5.27 -14.36
C LYS A 94 -8.16 4.18 -13.35
N THR A 95 -8.48 4.65 -12.16
CA THR A 95 -8.83 3.79 -11.04
C THR A 95 -10.30 3.40 -11.06
N THR A 96 -10.58 2.18 -10.62
CA THR A 96 -11.91 1.60 -10.36
C THR A 96 -12.13 1.53 -8.85
N THR A 97 -13.37 1.73 -8.40
CA THR A 97 -13.74 1.46 -7.00
C THR A 97 -14.15 -0.02 -6.87
N LEU A 98 -13.49 -0.74 -5.97
CA LEU A 98 -13.77 -2.14 -5.62
C LEU A 98 -14.53 -2.19 -4.29
N PHE A 99 -15.61 -2.94 -4.27
CA PHE A 99 -16.34 -3.37 -3.08
C PHE A 99 -16.28 -4.89 -2.96
N HIS A 100 -15.86 -5.42 -1.83
CA HIS A 100 -15.82 -6.86 -1.60
C HIS A 100 -15.86 -7.20 -0.12
N VAL A 101 -15.98 -8.48 0.19
CA VAL A 101 -15.79 -9.03 1.53
C VAL A 101 -14.59 -9.97 1.54
N ILE A 102 -13.68 -9.77 2.48
CA ILE A 102 -12.50 -10.62 2.66
C ILE A 102 -12.62 -11.39 3.96
N ASN A 103 -12.07 -12.61 4.00
CA ASN A 103 -11.92 -13.34 5.26
C ASN A 103 -10.98 -12.57 6.17
N GLN A 104 -11.32 -12.41 7.44
CA GLN A 104 -10.35 -11.97 8.43
C GLN A 104 -9.26 -13.03 8.56
N GLU A 105 -8.00 -12.61 8.44
CA GLU A 105 -6.85 -13.52 8.32
C GLU A 105 -6.73 -14.50 9.51
N GLU A 106 -7.21 -14.10 10.69
CA GLU A 106 -7.20 -14.94 11.90
C GLU A 106 -8.40 -15.90 12.02
N ASN A 107 -9.49 -15.64 11.28
CA ASN A 107 -10.68 -16.47 11.33
C ASN A 107 -11.31 -16.58 9.94
N ILE A 108 -10.94 -17.64 9.22
CA ILE A 108 -11.47 -18.01 7.89
C ILE A 108 -13.00 -18.13 7.81
N LYS A 109 -13.71 -17.97 8.94
CA LYS A 109 -15.17 -18.03 9.02
C LYS A 109 -15.85 -16.67 9.21
N LEU A 110 -15.10 -15.60 9.47
CA LEU A 110 -15.61 -14.23 9.61
C LEU A 110 -15.14 -13.37 8.44
N PHE A 111 -16.08 -12.68 7.80
CA PHE A 111 -15.79 -11.81 6.67
C PHE A 111 -15.91 -10.34 7.07
N GLN A 112 -15.11 -9.48 6.44
CA GLN A 112 -15.14 -8.03 6.60
C GLN A 112 -15.41 -7.34 5.28
N TYR A 113 -16.38 -6.42 5.28
CA TYR A 113 -16.65 -5.53 4.15
C TYR A 113 -15.52 -4.51 3.95
N GLU A 114 -15.15 -4.30 2.70
CA GLU A 114 -14.09 -3.40 2.33
C GLU A 114 -14.39 -2.65 1.02
N LYS A 115 -14.02 -1.36 1.00
CA LYS A 115 -14.02 -0.47 -0.17
C LYS A 115 -12.59 -0.03 -0.45
N ARG A 116 -12.12 -0.22 -1.68
CA ARG A 116 -10.78 0.22 -2.14
C ARG A 116 -10.85 0.91 -3.49
N THR A 117 -9.92 1.82 -3.73
CA THR A 117 -9.66 2.36 -5.07
C THR A 117 -8.47 1.59 -5.65
N ILE A 118 -8.66 0.94 -6.80
CA ILE A 118 -7.64 0.08 -7.43
C ILE A 118 -7.44 0.45 -8.90
N ASN A 119 -6.27 0.16 -9.47
CA ASN A 119 -6.10 0.14 -10.92
C ASN A 119 -6.26 -1.33 -11.39
N PRO A 120 -7.31 -1.69 -12.14
CA PRO A 120 -7.58 -3.07 -12.52
C PRO A 120 -6.47 -3.69 -13.37
N PHE A 121 -5.76 -2.90 -14.18
CA PHE A 121 -4.64 -3.38 -15.02
C PHE A 121 -3.40 -3.75 -14.20
N ARG A 122 -3.29 -3.22 -12.97
CA ARG A 122 -2.18 -3.56 -12.05
C ARG A 122 -2.51 -4.77 -11.16
N GLN A 123 -3.74 -5.30 -11.23
CA GLN A 123 -4.15 -6.43 -10.40
C GLN A 123 -3.90 -7.74 -11.14
N ARG A 124 -2.74 -8.35 -10.91
CA ARG A 124 -2.31 -9.62 -11.54
C ARG A 124 -3.25 -10.81 -11.29
N VAL A 125 -4.12 -10.70 -10.29
CA VAL A 125 -5.07 -11.76 -9.90
C VAL A 125 -6.45 -11.60 -10.52
N ILE A 126 -6.76 -10.46 -11.16
CA ILE A 126 -8.04 -10.28 -11.87
C ILE A 126 -7.91 -10.98 -13.22
N PHE A 127 -8.88 -11.82 -13.57
CA PHE A 127 -8.85 -12.51 -14.88
C PHE A 127 -10.22 -12.48 -15.60
N ALA A 128 -11.28 -12.00 -14.97
CA ALA A 128 -12.59 -11.84 -15.63
C ALA A 128 -13.41 -10.69 -15.01
N ARG A 129 -14.17 -9.98 -15.84
CA ARG A 129 -15.12 -8.94 -15.43
C ARG A 129 -16.41 -9.04 -16.23
N ILE A 130 -17.54 -8.91 -15.55
CA ILE A 130 -18.88 -9.10 -16.13
C ILE A 130 -19.72 -7.88 -15.77
N LYS A 131 -20.10 -7.07 -16.75
CA LYS A 131 -21.01 -5.95 -16.59
C LYS A 131 -22.42 -6.44 -16.29
N VAL A 132 -22.94 -5.97 -15.16
CA VAL A 132 -24.31 -6.27 -14.68
C VAL A 132 -25.22 -5.04 -14.69
N GLY A 133 -24.66 -3.86 -14.92
CA GLY A 133 -25.43 -2.62 -15.02
C GLY A 133 -24.55 -1.40 -15.31
N THR A 134 -25.21 -0.25 -15.42
CA THR A 134 -24.57 1.07 -15.55
C THR A 134 -25.09 1.95 -14.42
N LEU A 135 -24.19 2.57 -13.68
CA LEU A 135 -24.51 3.50 -12.60
C LEU A 135 -25.27 4.70 -13.16
N PRO A 136 -26.51 4.97 -12.70
CA PRO A 136 -27.24 6.14 -13.14
C PRO A 136 -26.46 7.42 -12.77
N ALA A 137 -26.43 8.40 -13.67
CA ALA A 137 -25.69 9.65 -13.45
C ALA A 137 -26.15 10.42 -12.20
N THR A 138 -27.34 10.12 -11.66
CA THR A 138 -27.88 10.71 -10.43
C THR A 138 -27.40 10.03 -9.15
N VAL A 139 -26.67 8.91 -9.25
CA VAL A 139 -26.25 8.10 -8.10
C VAL A 139 -24.73 8.18 -7.96
N SER A 140 -24.25 8.56 -6.78
CA SER A 140 -22.82 8.63 -6.47
C SER A 140 -22.26 7.27 -6.05
N VAL A 141 -20.93 7.11 -6.16
CA VAL A 141 -20.22 5.91 -5.66
C VAL A 141 -20.39 5.76 -4.14
N ASP A 142 -20.48 6.86 -3.39
CA ASP A 142 -20.72 6.81 -1.94
C ASP A 142 -22.12 6.32 -1.59
N LYS A 143 -23.12 6.57 -2.46
CA LYS A 143 -24.44 5.95 -2.27
C LYS A 143 -24.39 4.44 -2.50
N LEU A 144 -23.55 3.97 -3.42
CA LEU A 144 -23.32 2.53 -3.60
C LEU A 144 -22.65 1.92 -2.38
N ASP A 145 -21.63 2.59 -1.84
CA ASP A 145 -20.95 2.20 -0.61
C ASP A 145 -21.93 2.05 0.56
N GLU A 146 -22.78 3.06 0.79
CA GLU A 146 -23.83 3.03 1.83
C GLU A 146 -24.80 1.86 1.66
N LEU A 147 -25.15 1.50 0.42
CA LEU A 147 -26.07 0.39 0.15
C LEU A 147 -25.38 -0.97 0.30
N LEU A 148 -24.15 -1.11 -0.19
CA LEU A 148 -23.38 -2.35 -0.14
C LEU A 148 -22.88 -2.65 1.28
N SER A 149 -22.58 -1.63 2.09
CA SER A 149 -22.22 -1.80 3.50
C SER A 149 -23.39 -2.30 4.37
N GLN A 150 -24.63 -2.17 3.89
CA GLN A 150 -25.82 -2.73 4.56
C GLN A 150 -26.04 -4.22 4.25
N VAL A 151 -25.33 -4.78 3.27
CA VAL A 151 -25.39 -6.21 2.97
C VAL A 151 -24.62 -6.94 4.05
N GLN A 152 -25.30 -7.83 4.78
CA GLN A 152 -24.69 -8.58 5.87
C GLN A 152 -23.43 -9.30 5.39
N ALA A 153 -22.32 -9.07 6.09
CA ALA A 153 -21.08 -9.77 5.81
C ALA A 153 -21.27 -11.27 6.06
N PRO A 154 -20.76 -12.15 5.17
CA PRO A 154 -20.87 -13.60 5.31
C PRO A 154 -20.30 -14.09 6.65
N SER A 155 -20.95 -15.08 7.25
CA SER A 155 -20.42 -15.75 8.45
C SER A 155 -20.55 -17.27 8.29
N LYS A 156 -19.42 -17.94 8.01
CA LYS A 156 -19.40 -19.42 7.92
C LYS A 156 -19.63 -20.10 9.28
N LEU A 157 -19.64 -19.32 10.37
CA LEU A 157 -20.06 -19.80 11.69
C LEU A 157 -21.58 -19.92 11.81
N GLU A 158 -22.31 -18.94 11.28
CA GLU A 158 -23.77 -18.89 11.35
C GLU A 158 -24.41 -19.70 10.22
N ASN A 159 -23.86 -19.55 9.00
CA ASN A 159 -24.31 -20.25 7.81
C ASN A 159 -23.11 -20.77 7.02
N PRO A 160 -22.81 -22.08 7.05
CA PRO A 160 -21.64 -22.63 6.36
C PRO A 160 -21.58 -22.37 4.83
N GLY A 161 -22.72 -22.05 4.21
CA GLY A 161 -22.81 -21.70 2.78
C GLY A 161 -22.51 -20.23 2.46
N ASP A 162 -22.27 -19.39 3.46
CA ASP A 162 -21.97 -17.97 3.29
C ASP A 162 -20.54 -17.76 2.77
N SER A 163 -20.39 -16.89 1.77
CA SER A 163 -19.09 -16.59 1.14
C SER A 163 -19.07 -15.22 0.45
N CYS A 164 -17.92 -14.83 -0.09
CA CYS A 164 -17.82 -13.63 -0.93
C CYS A 164 -18.77 -13.65 -2.14
N VAL A 165 -19.15 -14.85 -2.61
CA VAL A 165 -20.11 -15.03 -3.70
C VAL A 165 -21.52 -14.68 -3.22
N THR A 166 -21.95 -15.22 -2.09
CA THR A 166 -23.30 -14.94 -1.56
C THR A 166 -23.45 -13.47 -1.21
N TRP A 167 -22.40 -12.85 -0.65
CA TRP A 167 -22.38 -11.40 -0.42
C TRP A 167 -22.51 -10.60 -1.72
N ALA A 168 -21.72 -10.92 -2.75
CA ALA A 168 -21.77 -10.20 -4.02
C ALA A 168 -23.16 -10.32 -4.68
N VAL A 169 -23.77 -11.51 -4.67
CA VAL A 169 -25.12 -11.74 -5.19
C VAL A 169 -26.17 -10.97 -4.38
N CYS A 170 -26.06 -10.94 -3.05
CA CYS A 170 -26.93 -10.12 -2.20
C CYS A 170 -26.72 -8.61 -2.45
N GLY A 171 -25.50 -8.18 -2.75
CA GLY A 171 -25.18 -6.83 -3.21
C GLY A 171 -25.92 -6.48 -4.50
N ILE A 172 -25.89 -7.36 -5.50
CA ILE A 172 -26.65 -7.18 -6.75
C ILE A 172 -28.16 -7.04 -6.46
N LYS A 173 -28.74 -7.90 -5.62
CA LYS A 173 -30.15 -7.78 -5.20
C LYS A 173 -30.45 -6.44 -4.53
N LYS A 174 -29.56 -6.00 -3.63
CA LYS A 174 -29.70 -4.72 -2.95
C LYS A 174 -29.67 -3.54 -3.94
N LEU A 175 -28.82 -3.59 -4.96
CA LEU A 175 -28.76 -2.59 -6.02
C LEU A 175 -30.02 -2.62 -6.92
N GLN A 176 -30.56 -3.80 -7.21
CA GLN A 176 -31.83 -4.03 -7.92
C GLN A 176 -33.03 -3.43 -7.17
N GLU A 177 -33.16 -3.74 -5.88
CA GLU A 177 -34.23 -3.23 -4.99
C GLU A 177 -34.24 -1.70 -4.91
N ASN A 178 -33.09 -1.06 -5.08
CA ASN A 178 -32.94 0.39 -5.07
C ASN A 178 -32.98 1.01 -6.48
N GLY A 179 -33.28 0.22 -7.52
CA GLY A 179 -33.42 0.69 -8.90
C GLY A 179 -32.12 1.23 -9.51
N ILE A 180 -30.95 0.81 -8.98
CA ILE A 180 -29.64 1.23 -9.50
C ILE A 180 -29.27 0.43 -10.74
N ILE A 181 -29.63 -0.86 -10.78
CA ILE A 181 -29.44 -1.74 -11.93
C ILE A 181 -30.76 -2.42 -12.30
N GLU A 182 -30.84 -2.97 -13.52
CA GLU A 182 -32.04 -3.65 -14.00
C GLU A 182 -32.33 -4.92 -13.17
N ASN A 183 -33.61 -5.16 -12.88
CA ASN A 183 -34.06 -6.37 -12.21
C ASN A 183 -33.93 -7.57 -13.15
N PHE A 184 -33.25 -8.61 -12.68
CA PHE A 184 -33.13 -9.91 -13.31
C PHE A 184 -33.14 -11.00 -12.26
N ASP A 185 -33.50 -12.22 -12.65
CA ASP A 185 -33.49 -13.36 -11.75
C ASP A 185 -32.04 -13.73 -11.38
N THR A 186 -31.70 -13.52 -10.11
CA THR A 186 -30.38 -13.90 -9.57
C THR A 186 -30.25 -15.41 -9.31
N THR A 187 -31.32 -16.18 -9.46
CA THR A 187 -31.30 -17.64 -9.32
C THR A 187 -30.42 -18.25 -10.41
N GLY A 188 -29.38 -18.99 -10.02
CA GLY A 188 -28.42 -19.59 -10.97
C GLY A 188 -27.42 -18.59 -11.60
N PHE A 189 -27.50 -17.30 -11.24
CA PHE A 189 -26.51 -16.31 -11.69
C PHE A 189 -25.09 -16.70 -11.27
N ALA A 190 -24.94 -17.20 -10.04
CA ALA A 190 -23.64 -17.61 -9.51
C ALA A 190 -22.97 -18.70 -10.34
N ASP A 191 -23.77 -19.69 -10.78
CA ASP A 191 -23.30 -20.80 -11.60
C ASP A 191 -22.85 -20.32 -12.99
N LYS A 192 -23.54 -19.33 -13.56
CA LYS A 192 -23.18 -18.75 -14.87
C LYS A 192 -21.87 -17.98 -14.81
N VAL A 193 -21.68 -17.19 -13.76
CA VAL A 193 -20.41 -16.47 -13.53
C VAL A 193 -19.26 -17.45 -13.30
N LEU A 194 -19.49 -18.54 -12.55
CA LEU A 194 -18.50 -19.61 -12.40
C LEU A 194 -18.15 -20.27 -13.73
N GLU A 195 -19.17 -20.64 -14.52
CA GLU A 195 -19.00 -21.23 -15.85
C GLU A 195 -18.14 -20.32 -16.76
N TYR A 196 -18.42 -19.02 -16.74
CA TYR A 196 -17.64 -18.03 -17.48
C TYR A 196 -16.20 -17.90 -16.96
N GLY A 197 -16.01 -17.84 -15.64
CA GLY A 197 -14.68 -17.79 -15.03
C GLY A 197 -13.83 -19.02 -15.40
N GLU A 198 -14.42 -20.21 -15.35
CA GLU A 198 -13.78 -21.45 -15.77
C GLU A 198 -13.36 -21.45 -17.25
N GLN A 199 -14.21 -20.91 -18.13
CA GLN A 199 -13.88 -20.74 -19.56
C GLN A 199 -12.71 -19.78 -19.75
N GLN A 200 -12.65 -18.69 -18.98
CA GLN A 200 -11.53 -17.75 -19.05
C GLN A 200 -10.22 -18.36 -18.54
N THR A 201 -10.25 -19.12 -17.44
CA THR A 201 -9.02 -19.76 -16.95
C THR A 201 -8.48 -20.79 -17.94
N ARG A 202 -9.33 -21.58 -18.61
CA ARG A 202 -8.86 -22.54 -19.62
C ARG A 202 -8.18 -21.86 -20.81
N ALA A 203 -8.69 -20.72 -21.24
CA ALA A 203 -8.07 -19.94 -22.31
C ALA A 203 -6.68 -19.40 -21.94
N LEU A 204 -6.36 -19.30 -20.63
CA LEU A 204 -5.03 -18.91 -20.14
C LEU A 204 -4.07 -20.09 -19.99
N ASP A 205 -4.60 -21.32 -19.86
CA ASP A 205 -3.79 -22.54 -19.68
C ASP A 205 -3.34 -23.14 -21.03
N ASP A 206 -3.99 -22.78 -22.15
CA ASP A 206 -3.63 -23.25 -23.49
C ASP A 206 -2.46 -22.40 -24.04
N ASP A 207 -1.33 -23.05 -24.40
CA ASP A 207 -0.05 -22.47 -24.88
C ASP A 207 -0.12 -21.71 -26.24
N GLU A 208 -1.24 -21.06 -26.59
CA GLU A 208 -1.33 -20.25 -27.81
C GLU A 208 -0.73 -18.85 -27.61
N PRO A 209 0.36 -18.48 -28.32
CA PRO A 209 1.26 -17.38 -27.95
C PRO A 209 0.82 -15.98 -28.42
N GLU A 210 -0.47 -15.70 -28.54
CA GLU A 210 -0.96 -14.37 -28.97
C GLU A 210 -2.10 -13.82 -28.10
N PHE A 211 -2.26 -14.28 -26.86
CA PHE A 211 -3.13 -13.58 -25.89
C PHE A 211 -2.40 -12.32 -25.38
N GLU A 212 -2.21 -11.33 -26.26
CA GLU A 212 -1.88 -9.98 -25.83
C GLU A 212 -2.96 -9.56 -24.83
N ALA A 213 -2.56 -9.34 -23.57
CA ALA A 213 -3.43 -9.00 -22.44
C ALA A 213 -4.11 -7.61 -22.57
N ASP A 214 -4.29 -7.13 -23.80
CA ASP A 214 -4.67 -5.76 -24.13
C ASP A 214 -6.15 -5.45 -23.92
N GLU A 215 -7.00 -6.43 -23.64
CA GLU A 215 -8.33 -6.14 -23.12
C GLU A 215 -8.80 -7.29 -22.23
N PHE A 216 -8.79 -7.11 -20.91
CA PHE A 216 -9.62 -7.89 -19.99
C PHE A 216 -11.09 -7.66 -20.39
N ASP A 217 -11.54 -8.38 -21.41
CA ASP A 217 -12.83 -8.21 -22.06
C ASP A 217 -13.92 -8.19 -21.00
N ILE A 218 -14.67 -7.08 -20.97
CA ILE A 218 -15.84 -6.98 -20.13
C ILE A 218 -16.95 -7.75 -20.83
N ALA A 219 -17.32 -8.88 -20.26
CA ALA A 219 -18.52 -9.59 -20.69
C ALA A 219 -19.75 -8.80 -20.27
N ASN A 220 -20.86 -8.91 -21.00
CA ASN A 220 -22.14 -8.36 -20.57
C ASN A 220 -23.03 -9.48 -20.08
N TYR A 221 -23.65 -9.31 -18.91
CA TYR A 221 -24.73 -10.18 -18.48
C TYR A 221 -26.04 -9.75 -19.14
N ASP A 222 -26.60 -10.62 -19.97
CA ASP A 222 -27.91 -10.43 -20.58
C ASP A 222 -29.00 -10.85 -19.57
N SER A 223 -29.67 -9.86 -19.00
CA SER A 223 -30.75 -10.01 -18.02
C SER A 223 -31.96 -10.79 -18.56
N LYS A 224 -32.18 -10.78 -19.87
CA LYS A 224 -33.34 -11.42 -20.51
C LYS A 224 -33.06 -12.88 -20.84
N GLU A 225 -31.86 -13.18 -21.30
CA GLU A 225 -31.45 -14.54 -21.64
C GLU A 225 -30.85 -15.31 -20.46
N GLY A 226 -30.43 -14.62 -19.40
CA GLY A 226 -29.73 -15.23 -18.26
C GLY A 226 -28.35 -15.78 -18.66
N LYS A 227 -27.65 -15.09 -19.57
CA LYS A 227 -26.37 -15.53 -20.13
C LYS A 227 -25.32 -14.44 -20.06
N ILE A 228 -24.06 -14.85 -19.96
CA ILE A 228 -22.91 -13.95 -20.08
C ILE A 228 -22.45 -13.99 -21.54
N ILE A 229 -22.51 -12.85 -22.20
CA ILE A 229 -22.15 -12.68 -23.61
C ILE A 229 -20.82 -11.95 -23.67
N ARG A 230 -19.80 -12.57 -24.30
CA ARG A 230 -18.55 -11.87 -24.62
C ARG A 230 -18.85 -10.81 -25.65
N GLN A 231 -18.40 -9.59 -25.40
CA GLN A 231 -18.51 -8.54 -26.40
C GLN A 231 -17.43 -8.81 -27.44
N GLU A 232 -17.81 -9.34 -28.60
CA GLU A 232 -16.86 -9.45 -29.72
C GLU A 232 -16.33 -8.05 -30.02
N SER A 233 -15.01 -7.88 -30.00
CA SER A 233 -14.36 -6.63 -30.35
C SER A 233 -14.80 -6.28 -31.77
N VAL A 234 -15.68 -5.29 -31.90
CA VAL A 234 -16.15 -4.85 -33.21
C VAL A 234 -14.91 -4.34 -33.95
N PRO A 235 -14.46 -4.98 -35.05
CA PRO A 235 -13.28 -4.53 -35.76
C PRO A 235 -13.50 -3.08 -36.15
N CYS A 236 -12.55 -2.20 -35.78
CA CYS A 236 -12.67 -0.77 -35.98
C CYS A 236 -13.08 -0.43 -37.43
N LYS A 237 -14.35 -0.09 -37.66
CA LYS A 237 -14.80 0.51 -38.93
C LYS A 237 -14.28 1.94 -38.99
N ARG A 238 -13.10 2.13 -39.58
CA ARG A 238 -12.67 3.46 -40.04
C ARG A 238 -13.59 3.87 -41.19
N ALA A 239 -14.08 5.10 -41.15
CA ALA A 239 -15.03 5.61 -42.12
C ALA A 239 -14.50 5.51 -43.57
N GLY A 240 -15.07 4.61 -44.37
CA GLY A 240 -15.15 4.77 -45.82
C GLY A 240 -14.19 3.97 -46.70
N GLU A 241 -13.25 3.17 -46.18
CA GLU A 241 -12.43 2.30 -47.04
C GLU A 241 -12.58 0.81 -46.66
N PRO A 242 -12.84 -0.08 -47.64
CA PRO A 242 -12.89 -1.51 -47.40
C PRO A 242 -11.49 -2.00 -47.02
N CYS A 243 -11.37 -2.69 -45.89
CA CYS A 243 -10.14 -3.35 -45.47
C CYS A 243 -9.71 -4.34 -46.56
N VAL A 244 -8.72 -3.97 -47.37
CA VAL A 244 -8.07 -4.89 -48.30
C VAL A 244 -7.19 -5.80 -47.46
N ASN A 245 -7.59 -7.06 -47.31
CA ASN A 245 -6.72 -8.10 -46.77
C ASN A 245 -5.38 -8.06 -47.52
N PRO A 246 -4.25 -7.73 -46.87
CA PRO A 246 -2.98 -7.95 -47.51
C PRO A 246 -2.86 -9.47 -47.70
N LYS A 247 -2.80 -9.92 -48.96
CA LYS A 247 -2.46 -11.30 -49.27
C LYS A 247 -1.16 -11.63 -48.52
N PRO A 248 -1.13 -12.73 -47.75
CA PRO A 248 0.08 -13.13 -47.06
C PRO A 248 1.14 -13.37 -48.14
N LYS A 249 2.23 -12.59 -48.08
CA LYS A 249 3.45 -12.96 -48.77
C LYS A 249 3.93 -14.23 -48.07
N GLU A 250 3.99 -15.33 -48.82
CA GLU A 250 4.74 -16.53 -48.45
C GLU A 250 6.13 -16.08 -47.99
N LYS A 251 6.36 -16.11 -46.68
CA LYS A 251 7.71 -16.15 -46.12
C LYS A 251 8.16 -17.58 -46.31
N GLU A 252 9.15 -17.78 -47.17
CA GLU A 252 9.98 -18.98 -47.15
C GLU A 252 10.59 -19.10 -45.75
N THR A 253 10.02 -20.00 -44.94
CA THR A 253 10.58 -20.47 -43.68
C THR A 253 11.77 -21.36 -43.98
N ASN A 254 12.96 -20.76 -44.01
CA ASN A 254 14.16 -21.45 -43.56
C ASN A 254 14.28 -21.21 -42.06
N ASP A 255 13.43 -21.86 -41.27
CA ASP A 255 13.67 -21.99 -39.84
C ASP A 255 14.81 -22.99 -39.65
N PRO A 256 15.94 -22.60 -39.02
CA PRO A 256 16.82 -23.60 -38.47
C PRO A 256 16.05 -24.30 -37.35
N SER A 257 15.79 -25.59 -37.51
CA SER A 257 15.24 -26.41 -36.44
C SER A 257 16.29 -26.49 -35.33
N VAL A 258 16.22 -25.57 -34.37
CA VAL A 258 16.94 -25.66 -33.10
C VAL A 258 16.24 -26.73 -32.28
N GLU A 259 17.00 -27.73 -31.87
CA GLU A 259 16.56 -28.90 -31.12
C GLU A 259 16.01 -28.51 -29.74
N LYS A 260 14.77 -28.94 -29.43
CA LYS A 260 14.12 -28.80 -28.11
C LYS A 260 14.91 -29.39 -26.93
N THR A 261 16.02 -30.10 -27.18
CA THR A 261 16.91 -30.64 -26.15
C THR A 261 17.84 -29.59 -25.55
N GLU A 262 18.16 -28.49 -26.25
CA GLU A 262 19.02 -27.42 -25.72
C GLU A 262 18.32 -26.54 -24.67
N ASP A 263 17.01 -26.29 -24.81
CA ASP A 263 16.24 -25.42 -23.91
C ASP A 263 16.24 -25.92 -22.46
N GLY A 264 16.12 -27.25 -22.28
CA GLY A 264 16.13 -27.86 -20.94
C GLY A 264 17.47 -27.70 -20.22
N GLU A 265 18.58 -27.78 -20.97
CA GLU A 265 19.92 -27.59 -20.43
C GLU A 265 20.17 -26.13 -20.04
N LEU A 266 19.72 -25.17 -20.86
CA LEU A 266 19.84 -23.74 -20.57
C LEU A 266 19.03 -23.32 -19.35
N ILE A 267 17.81 -23.84 -19.19
CA ILE A 267 16.99 -23.59 -17.99
C ILE A 267 17.67 -24.16 -16.73
N ALA A 268 18.26 -25.35 -16.82
CA ALA A 268 18.97 -25.96 -15.69
C ALA A 268 20.18 -25.11 -15.27
N VAL A 269 20.99 -24.67 -16.24
CA VAL A 269 22.12 -23.75 -16.01
C VAL A 269 21.65 -22.44 -15.41
N ALA A 270 20.57 -21.85 -15.93
CA ALA A 270 20.01 -20.61 -15.41
C ALA A 270 19.59 -20.76 -13.94
N LYS A 271 18.91 -21.86 -13.59
CA LYS A 271 18.47 -22.13 -12.21
C LYS A 271 19.63 -22.34 -11.25
N GLU A 272 20.63 -23.12 -11.65
CA GLU A 272 21.84 -23.36 -10.86
C GLU A 272 22.60 -22.05 -10.60
N LYS A 273 22.87 -21.28 -11.67
CA LYS A 273 23.61 -20.03 -11.57
C LYS A 273 22.83 -18.93 -10.85
N SER A 274 21.50 -18.95 -10.95
CA SER A 274 20.64 -18.07 -10.15
C SER A 274 20.69 -18.38 -8.66
N LYS A 275 20.79 -19.65 -8.27
CA LYS A 275 20.97 -20.02 -6.86
C LYS A 275 22.35 -19.60 -6.36
N GLU A 276 23.41 -19.96 -7.07
CA GLU A 276 24.78 -19.57 -6.70
C GLU A 276 24.92 -18.04 -6.57
N SER A 277 24.36 -17.29 -7.53
CA SER A 277 24.34 -15.83 -7.48
C SER A 277 23.51 -15.31 -6.31
N PHE A 278 22.42 -15.98 -5.94
CA PHE A 278 21.59 -15.55 -4.82
C PHE A 278 22.33 -15.71 -3.50
N ASP A 279 22.95 -16.87 -3.29
CA ASP A 279 23.73 -17.16 -2.09
C ASP A 279 24.90 -16.18 -1.95
N GLY A 280 25.63 -15.92 -3.05
CA GLY A 280 26.71 -14.93 -3.06
C GLY A 280 26.24 -13.50 -2.80
N LEU A 281 25.09 -13.10 -3.35
CA LEU A 281 24.49 -11.78 -3.09
C LEU A 281 24.02 -11.65 -1.64
N LEU A 282 23.43 -12.69 -1.05
CA LEU A 282 23.04 -12.69 0.36
C LEU A 282 24.27 -12.54 1.26
N GLU A 283 25.37 -13.24 0.98
CA GLU A 283 26.63 -13.04 1.72
C GLU A 283 27.16 -11.60 1.59
N GLU A 284 27.24 -11.08 0.36
CA GLU A 284 27.73 -9.72 0.09
C GLU A 284 26.92 -8.64 0.81
N PHE A 285 25.60 -8.83 0.91
CA PHE A 285 24.67 -7.88 1.53
C PHE A 285 24.43 -8.16 3.04
N ASN A 286 25.28 -8.98 3.67
CA ASN A 286 25.23 -9.35 5.10
C ASN A 286 23.96 -10.12 5.52
N TYR A 287 23.35 -10.85 4.59
CA TYR A 287 22.29 -11.84 4.83
C TYR A 287 22.81 -13.29 4.83
N GLY A 288 24.12 -13.50 5.04
CA GLY A 288 24.76 -14.82 5.07
C GLY A 288 24.19 -15.78 6.12
N SER A 289 23.61 -15.27 7.21
CA SER A 289 22.88 -16.08 8.20
C SER A 289 21.65 -16.76 7.58
N VAL A 290 21.01 -16.09 6.61
CA VAL A 290 19.83 -16.54 5.88
C VAL A 290 20.22 -17.59 4.84
N VAL A 291 21.44 -17.52 4.26
CA VAL A 291 21.99 -18.50 3.30
C VAL A 291 22.05 -19.92 3.86
N LYS A 292 22.17 -20.08 5.19
CA LYS A 292 22.13 -21.39 5.85
C LYS A 292 20.80 -22.13 5.66
N GLN A 293 19.77 -21.45 5.14
CA GLN A 293 18.53 -22.06 4.71
C GLN A 293 18.56 -22.35 3.20
N ASP A 294 19.11 -23.50 2.82
CA ASP A 294 19.12 -24.02 1.43
C ASP A 294 17.76 -24.00 0.72
N LYS A 295 16.67 -23.89 1.51
CA LYS A 295 15.28 -23.85 1.07
C LYS A 295 14.82 -22.49 0.60
N LEU A 296 15.44 -21.37 1.03
CA LEU A 296 14.94 -20.03 0.76
C LEU A 296 14.81 -19.77 -0.75
N TYR A 297 15.87 -20.05 -1.51
CA TYR A 297 15.84 -19.91 -2.96
C TYR A 297 14.75 -20.79 -3.60
N GLY A 298 14.65 -22.04 -3.17
CA GLY A 298 13.65 -22.99 -3.68
C GLY A 298 12.22 -22.56 -3.39
N GLU A 299 11.96 -22.00 -2.20
CA GLU A 299 10.66 -21.51 -1.77
C GLU A 299 10.27 -20.23 -2.52
N LEU A 300 11.19 -19.28 -2.67
CA LEU A 300 10.99 -18.09 -3.51
C LEU A 300 10.70 -18.50 -4.96
N ASN A 301 11.49 -19.41 -5.52
CA ASN A 301 11.31 -19.89 -6.89
C ASN A 301 10.02 -20.68 -7.11
N ALA A 302 9.55 -21.43 -6.12
CA ALA A 302 8.32 -22.21 -6.22
C ALA A 302 7.05 -21.35 -6.12
N ARG A 303 7.13 -20.22 -5.39
CA ARG A 303 5.95 -19.44 -5.00
C ARG A 303 5.86 -18.07 -5.66
N LEU A 304 6.96 -17.57 -6.22
CA LEU A 304 6.96 -16.39 -7.07
C LEU A 304 7.01 -16.89 -8.51
N PRO A 305 5.86 -16.95 -9.22
CA PRO A 305 5.87 -17.31 -10.63
C PRO A 305 6.90 -16.43 -11.35
N GLU A 306 7.82 -17.08 -12.07
CA GLU A 306 9.08 -16.50 -12.56
C GLU A 306 8.86 -15.06 -13.06
N PHE A 307 9.61 -14.14 -12.46
CA PHE A 307 9.45 -12.69 -12.57
C PHE A 307 9.45 -12.22 -14.04
N SER A 308 8.27 -12.09 -14.64
CA SER A 308 7.97 -11.56 -15.98
C SER A 308 8.71 -12.24 -17.15
N ALA A 309 7.92 -12.61 -18.16
CA ALA A 309 8.27 -13.51 -19.26
C ALA A 309 8.75 -14.90 -18.79
N PRO A 310 8.30 -16.00 -19.41
CA PRO A 310 8.94 -17.31 -19.25
C PRO A 310 10.45 -17.18 -19.33
N ARG A 311 11.19 -17.84 -18.42
CA ARG A 311 12.66 -17.80 -18.40
C ARG A 311 13.29 -18.08 -19.76
N VAL A 312 12.67 -18.94 -20.56
CA VAL A 312 13.07 -19.25 -21.94
C VAL A 312 13.05 -18.00 -22.83
N GLU A 313 11.99 -17.19 -22.76
CA GLU A 313 11.87 -15.95 -23.53
C GLU A 313 12.90 -14.91 -23.09
N ARG A 314 13.22 -14.82 -21.79
CA ARG A 314 14.27 -13.92 -21.30
C ARG A 314 15.65 -14.34 -21.83
N ILE A 315 15.98 -15.63 -21.75
CA ILE A 315 17.24 -16.18 -22.27
C ILE A 315 17.32 -15.92 -23.79
N ALA A 316 16.26 -16.21 -24.53
CA ALA A 316 16.20 -15.96 -25.97
C ALA A 316 16.32 -14.45 -26.30
N GLY A 317 15.66 -13.59 -25.52
CA GLY A 317 15.73 -12.13 -25.65
C GLY A 317 17.11 -11.55 -25.36
N PHE A 318 17.89 -12.16 -24.45
CA PHE A 318 19.29 -11.81 -24.26
C PHE A 318 20.17 -12.33 -25.39
N ALA A 319 19.93 -13.57 -25.84
CA ALA A 319 20.67 -14.19 -26.93
C ALA A 319 20.56 -13.38 -28.24
N SER A 320 19.36 -12.90 -28.58
CA SER A 320 19.12 -12.08 -29.77
C SER A 320 19.86 -10.73 -29.69
N LYS A 321 19.81 -10.04 -28.54
CA LYS A 321 20.54 -8.78 -28.31
C LYS A 321 22.06 -8.94 -28.38
N LEU A 322 22.59 -10.10 -27.99
CA LEU A 322 24.02 -10.42 -28.10
C LEU A 322 24.42 -10.82 -29.52
N GLY A 323 23.53 -11.48 -30.26
CA GLY A 323 23.77 -11.94 -31.64
C GLY A 323 23.74 -10.83 -32.70
N GLU A 324 22.97 -9.76 -32.50
CA GLU A 324 22.83 -8.69 -33.49
C GLU A 324 24.05 -7.75 -33.60
N SER A 325 25.02 -7.82 -32.67
CA SER A 325 26.13 -6.86 -32.58
C SER A 325 27.49 -7.50 -32.90
N ALA A 326 28.01 -7.31 -34.11
CA ALA A 326 29.31 -7.83 -34.57
C ALA A 326 30.58 -7.22 -33.91
N LEU A 327 30.47 -6.58 -32.73
CA LEU A 327 31.61 -6.02 -31.99
C LEU A 327 31.45 -6.31 -30.49
N ALA A 328 32.39 -7.08 -29.93
CA ALA A 328 32.45 -7.47 -28.52
C ALA A 328 32.33 -6.29 -27.52
N ILE A 329 32.65 -5.06 -27.93
CA ILE A 329 32.59 -3.86 -27.08
C ILE A 329 31.20 -3.19 -27.11
N GLY A 330 30.43 -3.33 -28.20
CA GLY A 330 29.10 -2.72 -28.34
C GLY A 330 27.99 -3.49 -27.59
N GLY A 331 28.11 -4.82 -27.52
CA GLY A 331 27.14 -5.69 -26.84
C GLY A 331 27.00 -5.38 -25.35
N LEU A 332 28.10 -5.04 -24.66
CA LEU A 332 28.10 -4.72 -23.22
C LEU A 332 27.30 -3.45 -22.88
N VAL A 333 27.24 -2.46 -23.78
CA VAL A 333 26.45 -1.23 -23.57
C VAL A 333 24.95 -1.51 -23.71
N LEU A 334 24.55 -2.25 -24.75
CA LEU A 334 23.16 -2.69 -24.92
C LEU A 334 22.73 -3.65 -23.80
N TYR A 335 23.67 -4.37 -23.23
CA TYR A 335 23.47 -5.24 -22.08
C TYR A 335 23.25 -4.48 -20.78
N GLY A 336 24.08 -3.49 -20.47
CA GLY A 336 23.86 -2.62 -19.31
C GLY A 336 22.51 -1.92 -19.40
N LYS A 337 22.09 -1.57 -20.63
CA LYS A 337 20.72 -1.12 -20.92
C LYS A 337 19.68 -2.22 -20.66
N ALA A 338 19.90 -3.47 -21.08
CA ALA A 338 18.95 -4.56 -20.84
C ALA A 338 18.78 -4.89 -19.34
N VAL A 339 19.87 -4.91 -18.57
CA VAL A 339 19.82 -5.03 -17.10
C VAL A 339 19.04 -3.85 -16.51
N ALA A 340 19.36 -2.62 -16.92
CA ALA A 340 18.62 -1.43 -16.48
C ALA A 340 17.15 -1.49 -16.88
N ASP A 341 16.81 -1.95 -18.09
CA ASP A 341 15.44 -2.08 -18.59
C ASP A 341 14.65 -3.13 -17.77
N VAL A 342 15.28 -4.22 -17.31
CA VAL A 342 14.64 -5.22 -16.42
C VAL A 342 14.33 -4.66 -15.04
N PHE A 343 15.22 -3.81 -14.50
CA PHE A 343 14.97 -3.12 -13.23
C PHE A 343 14.09 -1.87 -13.36
N SER A 344 13.97 -1.32 -14.57
CA SER A 344 13.19 -0.11 -14.88
C SER A 344 11.82 -0.42 -15.50
N SER A 345 11.55 -1.67 -15.91
CA SER A 345 10.23 -2.04 -16.43
C SER A 345 9.21 -1.91 -15.30
N GLU A 346 8.25 -1.01 -15.50
CA GLU A 346 7.30 -0.53 -14.50
C GLU A 346 6.25 -1.59 -14.06
N ASP A 347 6.44 -2.87 -14.41
CA ASP A 347 5.40 -3.91 -14.43
C ASP A 347 5.02 -4.52 -13.07
N ALA A 348 5.56 -4.02 -11.96
CA ALA A 348 4.97 -4.02 -10.61
C ALA A 348 6.03 -3.56 -9.61
N SER A 349 5.65 -2.70 -8.67
CA SER A 349 6.58 -2.22 -7.64
C SER A 349 7.12 -3.40 -6.83
N VAL A 350 8.39 -3.35 -6.42
CA VAL A 350 9.01 -4.35 -5.53
C VAL A 350 8.18 -4.49 -4.24
N LEU A 351 7.49 -3.42 -3.85
CA LEU A 351 6.49 -3.34 -2.81
C LEU A 351 5.31 -4.33 -2.98
N ASP A 352 4.65 -4.32 -4.15
CA ASP A 352 3.51 -5.19 -4.44
C ASP A 352 3.94 -6.67 -4.45
N LYS A 353 5.17 -6.93 -4.88
CA LYS A 353 5.77 -8.27 -4.95
C LYS A 353 6.18 -8.78 -3.56
N ALA A 354 6.65 -7.91 -2.69
CA ALA A 354 7.09 -8.27 -1.36
C ALA A 354 5.94 -8.57 -0.40
N ALA A 355 4.78 -7.93 -0.55
CA ALA A 355 3.58 -8.30 0.21
C ALA A 355 3.18 -9.78 -0.02
N VAL A 356 3.43 -10.31 -1.21
CA VAL A 356 3.22 -11.73 -1.54
C VAL A 356 4.26 -12.59 -0.82
N VAL A 357 5.53 -12.19 -0.85
CA VAL A 357 6.67 -12.95 -0.26
C VAL A 357 6.59 -13.04 1.25
N THR A 358 6.06 -12.01 1.89
CA THR A 358 5.95 -11.94 3.33
C THR A 358 4.85 -12.84 3.87
N SER A 359 3.83 -13.12 3.07
CA SER A 359 2.87 -14.22 3.33
C SER A 359 3.45 -15.61 3.02
N ILE A 360 4.59 -15.66 2.32
CA ILE A 360 5.21 -16.89 1.80
C ILE A 360 6.31 -17.42 2.72
N LEU A 361 7.03 -16.55 3.44
CA LEU A 361 8.13 -16.91 4.33
C LEU A 361 8.00 -16.23 5.70
N PRO A 362 7.28 -16.85 6.64
CA PRO A 362 7.47 -16.56 8.06
C PRO A 362 8.95 -16.77 8.42
N GLY A 363 9.66 -15.72 8.82
CA GLY A 363 11.02 -15.90 9.37
C GLY A 363 12.14 -15.06 8.79
N ILE A 364 11.91 -14.25 7.76
CA ILE A 364 12.96 -13.37 7.22
C ILE A 364 13.42 -12.35 8.27
N GLY A 365 12.50 -11.73 9.01
CA GLY A 365 12.83 -10.79 10.08
C GLY A 365 13.63 -11.42 11.21
N CYS A 366 13.33 -12.68 11.53
CA CYS A 366 13.95 -13.45 12.59
C CYS A 366 15.31 -14.01 12.21
N ALA A 367 15.50 -14.39 10.95
CA ALA A 367 16.82 -14.75 10.45
C ALA A 367 17.78 -13.54 10.43
N VAL A 368 17.23 -12.33 10.28
CA VAL A 368 17.98 -11.06 10.32
C VAL A 368 18.27 -10.61 11.76
N GLN A 369 17.28 -10.67 12.66
CA GLN A 369 17.49 -10.35 14.08
C GLN A 369 18.43 -11.35 14.75
N LEU A 370 18.29 -12.65 14.47
CA LEU A 370 19.19 -13.69 14.98
C LEU A 370 20.65 -13.46 14.55
N ALA A 371 20.88 -12.85 13.38
CA ALA A 371 22.21 -12.50 12.91
C ALA A 371 22.83 -11.32 13.67
N ASP A 372 22.04 -10.29 13.99
CA ASP A 372 22.48 -9.15 14.81
C ASP A 372 22.75 -9.58 16.26
N ASP A 373 21.92 -10.47 16.81
CA ASP A 373 22.04 -11.02 18.16
C ASP A 373 23.21 -12.01 18.32
N GLU A 374 23.49 -12.84 17.31
CA GLU A 374 24.68 -13.70 17.25
C GLU A 374 25.96 -12.85 17.25
N GLN A 375 25.95 -11.70 16.56
CA GLN A 375 27.07 -10.76 16.53
C GLN A 375 27.25 -10.01 17.87
N ARG A 376 26.19 -9.86 18.65
CA ARG A 376 26.21 -9.27 20.01
C ARG A 376 26.38 -10.29 21.15
N GLY A 377 26.42 -11.59 20.83
CA GLY A 377 26.71 -12.67 21.77
C GLY A 377 25.53 -13.07 22.68
N ASN A 378 24.29 -12.75 22.31
CA ASN A 378 23.09 -13.08 23.09
C ASN A 378 22.14 -13.92 22.24
N VAL A 379 22.22 -15.25 22.31
CA VAL A 379 21.26 -16.12 21.59
C VAL A 379 20.48 -16.95 22.60
N ASP A 380 19.21 -16.60 22.83
CA ASP A 380 18.25 -17.42 23.57
C ASP A 380 17.37 -18.21 22.58
N VAL A 381 17.49 -19.54 22.64
CA VAL A 381 16.86 -20.50 21.72
C VAL A 381 15.32 -20.51 21.87
N THR A 382 14.78 -20.07 23.01
CA THR A 382 13.33 -19.99 23.23
C THR A 382 12.70 -18.76 22.56
N HIS A 383 13.46 -17.69 22.38
CA HIS A 383 13.03 -16.48 21.68
C HIS A 383 12.96 -16.70 20.16
N THR A 384 13.82 -17.56 19.62
CA THR A 384 13.93 -17.83 18.18
C THR A 384 12.68 -18.49 17.57
N ALA A 385 12.02 -19.40 18.30
CA ALA A 385 10.80 -20.08 17.81
C ALA A 385 9.54 -19.18 17.85
N LEU A 386 9.45 -18.30 18.86
CA LEU A 386 8.43 -17.26 18.96
C LEU A 386 8.59 -16.24 17.82
N CYS A 387 9.84 -15.86 17.53
CA CYS A 387 10.18 -14.97 16.44
C CYS A 387 9.60 -15.45 15.09
N PHE A 388 9.77 -16.73 14.71
CA PHE A 388 9.25 -17.24 13.43
C PHE A 388 7.71 -17.17 13.30
N THR A 389 7.01 -17.18 14.43
CA THR A 389 5.54 -17.05 14.48
C THR A 389 5.13 -15.56 14.45
N GLU A 390 5.92 -14.69 15.08
CA GLU A 390 5.76 -13.24 15.07
C GLU A 390 6.05 -12.64 13.68
N ASP A 391 6.99 -13.18 12.91
CA ASP A 391 7.33 -12.70 11.56
C ASP A 391 6.21 -12.90 10.53
N ALA A 392 5.38 -13.94 10.66
CA ALA A 392 4.18 -14.10 9.84
C ALA A 392 3.15 -12.98 10.14
N LEU A 393 3.10 -12.53 11.39
CA LEU A 393 2.17 -11.50 11.90
C LEU A 393 2.71 -10.07 11.66
N LEU A 394 4.03 -9.89 11.61
CA LEU A 394 4.70 -8.59 11.47
C LEU A 394 4.48 -7.94 10.09
N VAL A 395 4.12 -8.71 9.07
CA VAL A 395 4.18 -8.22 7.68
C VAL A 395 2.86 -8.22 6.91
N SER A 396 1.79 -8.84 7.42
CA SER A 396 0.42 -8.57 6.92
C SER A 396 -0.09 -7.16 7.27
N GLY A 397 0.73 -6.37 7.97
CA GLY A 397 0.54 -4.93 8.13
C GLY A 397 -0.22 -4.53 9.39
N PHE A 398 -0.62 -5.47 10.24
CA PHE A 398 -1.27 -5.17 11.51
C PHE A 398 -1.10 -6.35 12.48
N TRP A 399 -0.22 -6.19 13.45
CA TRP A 399 -0.64 -6.47 14.82
C TRP A 399 -0.54 -5.14 15.55
N GLU A 400 -1.60 -4.86 16.28
CA GLU A 400 -2.02 -3.57 16.77
C GLU A 400 -0.84 -2.74 17.29
N ILE A 401 -0.77 -1.48 16.92
CA ILE A 401 -0.84 -0.43 17.94
C ILE A 401 -1.92 -0.86 18.95
N ALA A 402 -1.57 -1.79 19.84
CA ALA A 402 -2.26 -2.08 21.08
C ALA A 402 -1.96 -0.92 22.04
N LEU A 403 -1.95 0.32 21.52
CA LEU A 403 -2.47 1.41 22.30
C LEU A 403 -3.95 1.03 22.46
N VAL A 404 -4.21 0.22 23.48
CA VAL A 404 -5.47 0.29 24.21
C VAL A 404 -5.59 1.76 24.55
N MET A 405 -6.25 2.52 23.68
CA MET A 405 -6.51 3.92 23.92
C MET A 405 -7.56 3.92 25.02
N GLN A 406 -7.08 3.86 26.25
CA GLN A 406 -7.76 4.48 27.34
C GLN A 406 -7.94 5.93 26.87
N VAL A 407 -9.19 6.34 26.61
CA VAL A 407 -9.59 7.74 26.80
C VAL A 407 -8.86 8.14 28.06
N GLY A 408 -7.86 9.03 27.93
CA GLY A 408 -6.73 9.07 28.85
C GLY A 408 -7.25 8.92 30.27
N GLU A 409 -6.70 8.01 31.08
CA GLU A 409 -7.23 7.77 32.43
C GLU A 409 -7.44 9.09 33.15
N GLU A 410 -6.58 10.09 32.89
CA GLU A 410 -6.72 11.49 33.28
C GLU A 410 -8.07 12.14 32.94
N ILE A 411 -8.57 12.01 31.70
CA ILE A 411 -9.87 12.54 31.27
C ILE A 411 -11.01 11.72 31.85
N SER A 412 -10.92 10.39 31.82
CA SER A 412 -11.95 9.55 32.45
C SER A 412 -12.05 9.84 33.95
N ASN A 413 -10.90 10.03 34.61
CA ASN A 413 -10.80 10.38 36.02
C ASN A 413 -11.26 11.81 36.27
N TRP A 414 -10.97 12.76 35.38
CA TRP A 414 -11.49 14.12 35.48
C TRP A 414 -13.02 14.14 35.34
N ILE A 415 -13.58 13.45 34.34
CA ILE A 415 -15.04 13.30 34.16
C ILE A 415 -15.67 12.67 35.42
N LYS A 416 -15.01 11.69 36.03
CA LYS A 416 -15.50 11.05 37.27
C LYS A 416 -15.38 11.96 38.50
N ALA A 417 -14.27 12.69 38.62
CA ALA A 417 -13.93 13.53 39.77
C ALA A 417 -14.66 14.87 39.78
N GLU A 418 -15.06 15.38 38.62
CA GLU A 418 -15.80 16.63 38.50
C GLU A 418 -17.22 16.46 39.06
N ASP A 419 -17.52 17.20 40.12
CA ASP A 419 -18.80 17.16 40.83
C ASP A 419 -19.78 18.26 40.36
N GLU A 420 -19.26 19.31 39.72
CA GLU A 420 -20.04 20.41 39.15
C GLU A 420 -20.65 20.03 37.79
N ARG A 421 -21.86 19.50 37.83
CA ARG A 421 -22.65 19.11 36.64
C ARG A 421 -22.76 20.20 35.58
N SER A 422 -22.81 21.48 35.98
CA SER A 422 -22.92 22.62 35.06
C SER A 422 -21.74 22.78 34.11
N LYS A 423 -20.54 22.29 34.48
CA LYS A 423 -19.36 22.33 33.59
C LYS A 423 -19.52 21.41 32.38
N PHE A 424 -20.26 20.31 32.51
CA PHE A 424 -20.51 19.42 31.37
C PHE A 424 -21.48 20.01 30.33
N TRP A 425 -22.08 21.16 30.61
CA TRP A 425 -22.96 21.90 29.69
C TRP A 425 -22.21 23.01 28.95
N ASP A 426 -20.94 23.23 29.28
CA ASP A 426 -20.07 24.17 28.60
C ASP A 426 -19.49 23.51 27.34
N GLY A 427 -19.99 23.95 26.19
CA GLY A 427 -19.56 23.45 24.88
C GLY A 427 -18.11 23.81 24.55
N ASP A 428 -17.59 24.93 25.07
CA ASP A 428 -16.20 25.32 24.89
C ASP A 428 -15.29 24.42 25.72
N LEU A 429 -15.71 24.07 26.94
CA LEU A 429 -14.99 23.11 27.79
C LEU A 429 -15.00 21.70 27.18
N LEU A 430 -16.12 21.25 26.59
CA LEU A 430 -16.22 19.99 25.85
C LEU A 430 -15.20 19.94 24.71
N ALA A 431 -15.16 20.98 23.88
CA ALA A 431 -14.24 21.09 22.75
C ALA A 431 -12.78 21.11 23.22
N GLN A 432 -12.48 21.90 24.26
CA GLN A 432 -11.15 21.99 24.86
C GLN A 432 -10.68 20.62 25.37
N LYS A 433 -11.48 19.93 26.20
CA LYS A 433 -11.11 18.65 26.80
C LYS A 433 -11.01 17.53 25.78
N GLY A 434 -11.87 17.54 24.76
CA GLY A 434 -11.79 16.63 23.62
C GLY A 434 -10.47 16.82 22.86
N ALA A 435 -10.10 18.06 22.55
CA ALA A 435 -8.85 18.38 21.86
C ALA A 435 -7.60 18.03 22.69
N GLU A 436 -7.61 18.32 24.00
CA GLU A 436 -6.52 17.97 24.92
C GLU A 436 -6.31 16.45 24.98
N GLY A 437 -7.40 15.68 25.13
CA GLY A 437 -7.35 14.22 25.16
C GLY A 437 -6.88 13.60 23.87
N TRP A 438 -7.35 14.13 22.76
CA TRP A 438 -6.93 13.68 21.45
C TRP A 438 -5.44 13.95 21.21
N LEU A 439 -4.95 15.15 21.54
CA LEU A 439 -3.54 15.50 21.43
C LEU A 439 -2.66 14.55 22.26
N GLN A 440 -3.08 14.16 23.46
CA GLN A 440 -2.34 13.17 24.25
C GLN A 440 -2.27 11.80 23.55
N ASN A 441 -3.36 11.33 22.96
CA ASN A 441 -3.38 10.07 22.22
C ASN A 441 -2.50 10.11 20.97
N VAL A 442 -2.53 11.20 20.22
CA VAL A 442 -1.65 11.41 19.06
C VAL A 442 -0.19 11.45 19.48
N LYS A 443 0.16 12.08 20.61
CA LYS A 443 1.53 12.06 21.15
C LYS A 443 2.00 10.63 21.47
N ARG A 444 1.14 9.79 22.06
CA ARG A 444 1.46 8.37 22.31
C ARG A 444 1.69 7.61 21.02
N LEU A 445 0.82 7.82 20.02
CA LEU A 445 0.98 7.25 18.69
C LEU A 445 2.32 7.66 18.06
N ILE A 446 2.64 8.96 18.05
CA ILE A 446 3.91 9.48 17.52
C ILE A 446 5.10 8.85 18.25
N ASN A 447 5.05 8.76 19.58
CA ASN A 447 6.13 8.14 20.36
C ASN A 447 6.30 6.65 20.03
N HIS A 448 5.20 5.93 19.84
CA HIS A 448 5.25 4.53 19.41
C HIS A 448 5.82 4.40 17.99
N LEU A 449 5.38 5.25 17.05
CA LEU A 449 5.93 5.28 15.69
C LEU A 449 7.44 5.54 15.70
N LYS A 450 7.95 6.41 16.58
CA LYS A 450 9.41 6.65 16.72
C LYS A 450 10.15 5.56 17.51
N GLY A 451 9.42 4.67 18.17
CA GLY A 451 9.94 3.67 19.09
C GLY A 451 10.74 2.57 18.39
N ASP A 452 11.55 1.87 19.18
CA ASP A 452 12.42 0.80 18.67
C ASP A 452 11.62 -0.40 18.15
N GLU A 453 10.44 -0.67 18.70
CA GLU A 453 9.53 -1.71 18.21
C GLU A 453 9.08 -1.45 16.76
N PHE A 454 8.62 -0.22 16.47
CA PHE A 454 8.25 0.18 15.12
C PHE A 454 9.46 0.19 14.19
N PHE A 455 10.63 0.59 14.68
CA PHE A 455 11.90 0.53 13.93
C PHE A 455 12.30 -0.90 13.57
N VAL A 456 12.18 -1.86 14.49
CA VAL A 456 12.47 -3.28 14.25
C VAL A 456 11.52 -3.84 13.18
N ASN A 457 10.23 -3.49 13.25
CA ASN A 457 9.26 -3.90 12.22
C ASN A 457 9.59 -3.30 10.85
N ALA A 458 9.85 -1.99 10.78
CA ALA A 458 10.28 -1.34 9.54
C ALA A 458 11.56 -1.95 8.99
N THR A 459 12.49 -2.37 9.85
CA THR A 459 13.72 -3.08 9.48
C THR A 459 13.42 -4.44 8.85
N SER A 460 12.53 -5.24 9.44
CA SER A 460 12.11 -6.54 8.90
C SER A 460 11.46 -6.41 7.51
N GLN A 461 10.54 -5.46 7.35
CA GLN A 461 9.92 -5.18 6.05
C GLN A 461 10.96 -4.73 5.02
N PHE A 462 11.89 -3.87 5.43
CA PHE A 462 12.94 -3.38 4.54
C PHE A 462 13.91 -4.49 4.12
N ALA A 463 14.34 -5.34 5.06
CA ALA A 463 15.16 -6.51 4.77
C ALA A 463 14.49 -7.45 3.77
N THR A 464 13.17 -7.63 3.87
CA THR A 464 12.41 -8.42 2.90
C THR A 464 12.47 -7.82 1.49
N TYR A 465 12.34 -6.50 1.32
CA TYR A 465 12.53 -5.87 0.01
C TYR A 465 13.96 -6.06 -0.52
N GLN A 466 14.96 -6.00 0.36
CA GLN A 466 16.34 -6.23 -0.03
C GLN A 466 16.54 -7.66 -0.54
N ILE A 467 16.16 -8.68 0.22
CA ILE A 467 16.28 -10.09 -0.18
C ILE A 467 15.58 -10.35 -1.51
N LEU A 468 14.41 -9.76 -1.74
CA LEU A 468 13.72 -9.91 -3.02
C LEU A 468 14.39 -9.23 -4.19
N THR A 469 15.00 -8.07 -3.95
CA THR A 469 15.84 -7.40 -4.94
C THR A 469 17.03 -8.29 -5.28
N LEU A 470 17.67 -8.91 -4.29
CA LEU A 470 18.78 -9.84 -4.49
C LEU A 470 18.34 -11.11 -5.23
N TYR A 471 17.16 -11.64 -4.93
CA TYR A 471 16.59 -12.78 -5.65
C TYR A 471 16.34 -12.45 -7.13
N GLN A 472 15.71 -11.30 -7.42
CA GLN A 472 15.50 -10.86 -8.80
C GLN A 472 16.82 -10.65 -9.56
N ALA A 473 17.80 -10.02 -8.90
CA ALA A 473 19.13 -9.87 -9.44
C ALA A 473 19.79 -11.22 -9.72
N SER A 474 19.59 -12.21 -8.86
CA SER A 474 20.14 -13.54 -9.06
C SER A 474 19.48 -14.28 -10.22
N GLN A 475 18.16 -14.17 -10.39
CA GLN A 475 17.45 -14.73 -11.55
C GLN A 475 18.03 -14.19 -12.85
N LEU A 476 18.24 -12.86 -12.89
CA LEU A 476 18.86 -12.19 -14.02
C LEU A 476 20.27 -12.73 -14.27
N THR A 477 21.13 -12.79 -13.24
CA THR A 477 22.49 -13.35 -13.37
C THR A 477 22.47 -14.77 -13.94
N GLY A 478 21.58 -15.64 -13.47
CA GLY A 478 21.50 -17.01 -13.98
C GLY A 478 21.06 -17.07 -15.45
N ASP A 479 20.04 -16.30 -15.84
CA ASP A 479 19.58 -16.23 -17.23
C ASP A 479 20.71 -15.74 -18.17
N LEU A 480 21.54 -14.82 -17.66
CA LEU A 480 22.71 -14.30 -18.37
C LEU A 480 23.82 -15.35 -18.54
N HIS A 481 24.11 -16.13 -17.49
CA HIS A 481 25.06 -17.24 -17.58
C HIS A 481 24.57 -18.33 -18.55
N ALA A 482 23.29 -18.66 -18.54
CA ALA A 482 22.71 -19.59 -19.51
C ALA A 482 22.87 -19.07 -20.94
N THR A 483 22.60 -17.80 -21.17
CA THR A 483 22.81 -17.15 -22.48
C THR A 483 24.28 -17.17 -22.90
N ALA A 484 25.23 -16.93 -21.99
CA ALA A 484 26.66 -16.97 -22.33
C ALA A 484 27.12 -18.38 -22.75
N LYS A 485 26.48 -19.44 -22.23
CA LYS A 485 26.78 -20.82 -22.59
C LYS A 485 26.45 -21.14 -24.05
N THR A 486 25.48 -20.46 -24.66
CA THR A 486 25.16 -20.62 -26.09
C THR A 486 26.18 -19.94 -27.02
N ASN A 487 27.08 -19.09 -26.49
CA ASN A 487 28.13 -18.43 -27.27
C ASN A 487 29.48 -18.36 -26.52
N PRO A 488 30.27 -19.45 -26.50
CA PRO A 488 31.46 -19.61 -25.66
C PRO A 488 32.70 -18.80 -26.10
N GLN A 489 32.63 -17.98 -27.15
CA GLN A 489 33.80 -17.22 -27.63
C GLN A 489 34.09 -15.97 -26.77
N GLY A 490 34.71 -16.17 -25.59
CA GLY A 490 35.42 -15.14 -24.85
C GLY A 490 34.57 -14.16 -24.01
N ILE A 491 33.26 -14.38 -23.94
CA ILE A 491 32.31 -13.45 -23.30
C ILE A 491 32.30 -13.59 -21.76
N GLU A 492 32.61 -14.76 -21.21
CA GLU A 492 32.45 -15.06 -19.77
C GLU A 492 33.32 -14.17 -18.85
N ALA A 493 34.58 -13.92 -19.23
CA ALA A 493 35.48 -13.05 -18.45
C ALA A 493 35.08 -11.57 -18.54
N ASP A 494 34.48 -11.14 -19.67
CA ASP A 494 34.11 -9.75 -19.91
C ASP A 494 32.74 -9.40 -19.30
N ILE A 495 31.84 -10.39 -19.20
CA ILE A 495 30.58 -10.30 -18.45
C ILE A 495 30.89 -9.94 -17.00
N HIS A 496 31.74 -10.68 -16.30
CA HIS A 496 31.94 -10.42 -14.87
C HIS A 496 32.49 -9.01 -14.59
N ALA A 497 33.42 -8.52 -15.43
CA ALA A 497 34.04 -7.21 -15.26
C ALA A 497 33.08 -6.03 -15.50
N HIS A 498 32.13 -6.16 -16.44
CA HIS A 498 31.23 -5.07 -16.81
C HIS A 498 29.82 -5.19 -16.20
N VAL A 499 29.37 -6.40 -15.92
CA VAL A 499 28.00 -6.69 -15.46
C VAL A 499 27.88 -6.54 -13.96
N GLN A 500 28.86 -7.01 -13.19
CA GLN A 500 28.79 -6.92 -11.73
C GLN A 500 28.66 -5.48 -11.22
N PRO A 501 29.44 -4.50 -11.73
CA PRO A 501 29.26 -3.10 -11.31
C PRO A 501 27.88 -2.55 -11.66
N GLU A 502 27.36 -2.85 -12.85
CA GLU A 502 26.03 -2.39 -13.28
C GLU A 502 24.91 -3.06 -12.49
N LEU A 503 24.99 -4.37 -12.28
CA LEU A 503 24.02 -5.14 -11.49
C LEU A 503 23.97 -4.61 -10.06
N LYS A 504 25.14 -4.42 -9.42
CA LYS A 504 25.25 -3.85 -8.08
C LYS A 504 24.66 -2.43 -8.03
N ARG A 505 24.94 -1.60 -9.03
CA ARG A 505 24.34 -0.27 -9.16
C ARG A 505 22.81 -0.33 -9.21
N GLN A 506 22.25 -1.24 -10.00
CA GLN A 506 20.80 -1.41 -10.09
C GLN A 506 20.20 -1.91 -8.77
N ILE A 507 20.81 -2.92 -8.14
CA ILE A 507 20.41 -3.41 -6.81
C ILE A 507 20.34 -2.25 -5.82
N CYS A 508 21.41 -1.45 -5.72
CA CYS A 508 21.45 -0.32 -4.79
C CYS A 508 20.43 0.77 -5.13
N SER A 509 20.19 1.02 -6.41
CA SER A 509 19.13 1.96 -6.84
C SER A 509 17.75 1.47 -6.43
N VAL A 510 17.44 0.19 -6.63
CA VAL A 510 16.17 -0.43 -6.27
C VAL A 510 15.98 -0.52 -4.77
N ILE A 511 17.03 -0.82 -4.00
CA ILE A 511 16.97 -0.80 -2.52
C ILE A 511 16.70 0.61 -2.01
N SER A 512 17.34 1.63 -2.57
CA SER A 512 17.09 3.04 -2.23
C SER A 512 15.64 3.45 -2.54
N GLU A 513 15.12 3.04 -3.70
CA GLU A 513 13.72 3.30 -4.06
C GLU A 513 12.74 2.52 -3.16
N SER A 514 13.06 1.25 -2.84
CA SER A 514 12.27 0.40 -1.94
C SER A 514 12.14 1.02 -0.55
N LYS A 515 13.19 1.70 -0.07
CA LYS A 515 13.18 2.43 1.21
C LYS A 515 12.16 3.58 1.22
N ARG A 516 12.09 4.35 0.13
CA ARG A 516 11.12 5.44 -0.07
C ARG A 516 9.69 4.92 -0.21
N GLN A 517 9.56 3.85 -0.97
CA GLN A 517 8.32 3.12 -1.17
C GLN A 517 7.78 2.63 0.18
N LEU A 518 8.61 2.01 1.02
CA LEU A 518 8.26 1.63 2.38
C LEU A 518 7.85 2.83 3.22
N GLN A 519 8.56 3.96 3.16
CA GLN A 519 8.14 5.19 3.85
C GLN A 519 6.72 5.61 3.44
N THR A 520 6.45 5.71 2.14
CA THR A 520 5.15 6.15 1.64
C THR A 520 4.03 5.20 2.09
N LYS A 521 4.30 3.89 2.06
CA LYS A 521 3.37 2.88 2.55
C LYS A 521 3.10 3.03 4.05
N LEU A 522 4.15 3.14 4.87
CA LEU A 522 4.01 3.28 6.31
C LEU A 522 3.36 4.61 6.70
N GLU A 523 3.62 5.71 5.98
CA GLU A 523 2.93 6.98 6.16
C GLU A 523 1.42 6.83 5.89
N GLY A 524 1.04 6.17 4.79
CA GLY A 524 -0.36 5.92 4.45
C GLY A 524 -1.07 5.06 5.51
N ILE A 525 -0.41 3.99 5.97
CA ILE A 525 -0.93 3.12 7.03
C ILE A 525 -1.11 3.91 8.34
N ALA A 526 -0.10 4.67 8.76
CA ALA A 526 -0.13 5.44 10.00
C ALA A 526 -1.24 6.50 9.98
N LEU A 527 -1.47 7.18 8.85
CA LEU A 527 -2.53 8.18 8.71
C LEU A 527 -3.92 7.55 8.73
N ASN A 528 -4.12 6.45 7.99
CA ASN A 528 -5.39 5.73 8.01
C ASN A 528 -5.72 5.24 9.42
N HIS A 529 -4.71 4.73 10.14
CA HIS A 529 -4.87 4.31 11.52
C HIS A 529 -5.15 5.51 12.45
N THR A 530 -4.48 6.64 12.26
CA THR A 530 -4.76 7.88 13.02
C THR A 530 -6.20 8.34 12.84
N ALA A 531 -6.74 8.27 11.62
CA ALA A 531 -8.14 8.61 11.34
C ALA A 531 -9.12 7.63 12.00
N LYS A 532 -8.81 6.33 12.00
CA LYS A 532 -9.60 5.32 12.73
C LYS A 532 -9.60 5.60 14.24
N LEU A 533 -8.42 5.87 14.81
CA LEU A 533 -8.26 6.19 16.23
C LEU A 533 -8.97 7.50 16.62
N GLU A 534 -8.99 8.50 15.74
CA GLU A 534 -9.75 9.75 15.94
C GLU A 534 -11.23 9.44 16.14
N HIS A 535 -11.78 8.60 15.25
CA HIS A 535 -13.20 8.25 15.28
C HIS A 535 -13.56 7.48 16.56
N GLU A 536 -12.77 6.47 16.90
CA GLU A 536 -12.97 5.65 18.11
C GLU A 536 -12.82 6.48 19.39
N PHE A 537 -11.77 7.30 19.49
CA PHE A 537 -11.57 8.22 20.61
C PHE A 537 -12.75 9.17 20.77
N LYS A 538 -13.15 9.84 19.68
CA LYS A 538 -14.21 10.85 19.70
C LYS A 538 -15.53 10.24 20.15
N ASN A 539 -15.93 9.11 19.56
CA ASN A 539 -17.17 8.43 19.95
C ASN A 539 -17.16 8.07 21.44
N LYS A 540 -16.09 7.44 21.91
CA LYS A 540 -15.97 7.01 23.32
C LYS A 540 -15.95 8.20 24.29
N PHE A 541 -15.18 9.24 23.97
CA PHE A 541 -15.09 10.45 24.79
C PHE A 541 -16.46 11.15 24.89
N LEU A 542 -17.16 11.31 23.77
CA LEU A 542 -18.47 11.95 23.73
C LEU A 542 -19.54 11.12 24.46
N ASP A 543 -19.49 9.79 24.36
CA ASP A 543 -20.40 8.90 25.07
C ASP A 543 -20.16 8.97 26.59
N ASP A 544 -18.89 8.96 27.03
CA ASP A 544 -18.52 9.12 28.43
C ASP A 544 -18.90 10.50 28.97
N TRP A 545 -18.73 11.56 28.17
CA TRP A 545 -19.15 12.93 28.49
C TRP A 545 -20.67 13.02 28.65
N LEU A 546 -21.43 12.54 27.67
CA LEU A 546 -22.89 12.56 27.69
C LEU A 546 -23.40 11.77 28.89
N LYS A 547 -22.83 10.60 29.16
CA LYS A 547 -23.16 9.80 30.34
C LYS A 547 -22.92 10.57 31.63
N ALA A 548 -21.78 11.24 31.78
CA ALA A 548 -21.50 12.04 32.97
C ALA A 548 -22.43 13.26 33.11
N ALA A 549 -22.75 13.93 32.01
CA ALA A 549 -23.63 15.08 31.97
C ALA A 549 -25.07 14.73 32.37
N THR A 550 -25.54 13.54 32.01
CA THR A 550 -26.94 13.08 32.19
C THR A 550 -27.15 12.18 33.41
N THR A 551 -26.10 11.52 33.93
CA THR A 551 -26.23 10.65 35.10
C THR A 551 -26.58 11.47 36.35
N PRO A 552 -27.71 11.21 37.04
CA PRO A 552 -28.09 11.95 38.24
C PRO A 552 -27.08 11.76 39.36
N LYS A 553 -26.49 12.85 39.89
CA LYS A 553 -25.70 12.83 41.12
C LYS A 553 -26.58 13.32 42.29
N PRO A 554 -26.74 12.54 43.38
CA PRO A 554 -27.47 12.99 44.55
C PRO A 554 -26.72 14.12 45.24
N ILE A 555 -27.36 15.28 45.39
CA ILE A 555 -26.82 16.42 46.13
C ILE A 555 -27.45 16.39 47.52
N PHE A 556 -26.64 16.21 48.57
CA PHE A 556 -27.11 16.00 49.95
C PHE A 556 -28.14 14.86 50.11
N GLY A 557 -28.02 13.79 49.33
CA GLY A 557 -28.94 12.65 49.37
C GLY A 557 -30.27 12.87 48.64
N ILE A 558 -30.46 14.02 47.97
CA ILE A 558 -31.62 14.30 47.13
C ILE A 558 -31.19 14.23 45.66
N THR A 559 -31.81 13.33 44.90
CA THR A 559 -31.66 13.29 43.44
C THR A 559 -32.57 14.34 42.84
N LEU A 560 -32.00 15.42 42.32
CA LEU A 560 -32.76 16.41 41.55
C LEU A 560 -33.18 15.80 40.21
N PRO A 561 -34.44 15.99 39.77
CA PRO A 561 -34.88 15.54 38.45
C PRO A 561 -34.11 16.27 37.35
N ASP A 562 -33.79 15.55 36.28
CA ASP A 562 -33.13 16.13 35.12
C ASP A 562 -34.10 17.09 34.39
N PHE A 563 -33.64 18.31 34.09
CA PHE A 563 -34.45 19.25 33.33
C PHE A 563 -34.35 18.91 31.84
N GLU A 564 -35.44 18.43 31.25
CA GLU A 564 -35.55 17.95 29.86
C GLU A 564 -34.96 18.93 28.82
N SER A 565 -35.07 20.24 29.07
CA SER A 565 -34.51 21.29 28.20
C SER A 565 -32.98 21.29 28.15
N ASN A 566 -32.30 20.96 29.25
CA ASN A 566 -30.85 20.96 29.33
C ASN A 566 -30.29 19.69 28.68
N THR A 567 -30.95 18.55 28.90
CA THR A 567 -30.60 17.28 28.27
C THR A 567 -30.61 17.42 26.74
N ARG A 568 -31.64 18.07 26.16
CA ARG A 568 -31.70 18.31 24.71
C ARG A 568 -30.53 19.16 24.20
N LEU A 569 -30.19 20.25 24.89
CA LEU A 569 -29.07 21.13 24.51
C LEU A 569 -27.72 20.38 24.55
N ILE A 570 -27.51 19.51 25.55
CA ILE A 570 -26.30 18.70 25.65
C ILE A 570 -26.22 17.71 24.49
N HIS A 571 -27.33 17.04 24.15
CA HIS A 571 -27.38 16.15 22.98
C HIS A 571 -27.05 16.91 21.70
N GLU A 572 -27.63 18.09 21.48
CA GLU A 572 -27.34 18.93 20.30
C GLU A 572 -25.84 19.32 20.23
N GLN A 573 -25.22 19.69 21.36
CA GLN A 573 -23.79 20.01 21.41
C GLN A 573 -22.90 18.79 21.18
N VAL A 574 -23.24 17.64 21.79
CA VAL A 574 -22.51 16.38 21.61
C VAL A 574 -22.60 15.91 20.17
N GLU A 575 -23.76 15.98 19.54
CA GLU A 575 -23.92 15.62 18.13
C GLU A 575 -23.19 16.60 17.19
N LYS A 576 -23.20 17.89 17.51
CA LYS A 576 -22.37 18.87 16.79
C LYS A 576 -20.87 18.53 16.91
N ALA A 577 -20.40 18.15 18.10
CA ALA A 577 -19.03 17.73 18.33
C ALA A 577 -18.70 16.41 17.61
N ARG A 578 -19.62 15.44 17.58
CA ARG A 578 -19.46 14.16 16.87
C ARG A 578 -19.21 14.36 15.37
N ASN A 579 -19.87 15.37 14.79
CA ASN A 579 -19.75 15.72 13.38
C ASN A 579 -18.56 16.66 13.07
N THR A 580 -17.83 17.13 14.08
CA THR A 580 -16.64 17.97 13.88
C THR A 580 -15.39 17.06 13.90
N PRO A 581 -14.59 16.99 12.82
CA PRO A 581 -13.38 16.17 12.81
C PRO A 581 -12.30 16.78 13.69
N LEU A 582 -11.59 15.94 14.45
CA LEU A 582 -10.38 16.36 15.16
C LEU A 582 -9.18 16.40 14.20
N GLN A 583 -8.18 17.23 14.52
CA GLN A 583 -6.97 17.35 13.71
C GLN A 583 -6.18 16.02 13.69
N LEU A 584 -5.81 15.52 12.51
CA LEU A 584 -5.09 14.24 12.40
C LEU A 584 -3.57 14.34 12.61
N TYR A 585 -3.03 15.56 12.76
CA TYR A 585 -1.60 15.81 12.91
C TYR A 585 -0.75 15.11 11.83
N GLU A 586 -1.20 15.20 10.57
CA GLU A 586 -0.62 14.44 9.47
C GLU A 586 0.88 14.70 9.29
N LYS A 587 1.31 15.95 9.54
CA LYS A 587 2.72 16.34 9.40
C LYS A 587 3.59 15.64 10.43
N GLU A 588 3.16 15.60 11.67
CA GLU A 588 3.86 15.01 12.80
C GLU A 588 3.90 13.47 12.68
N VAL A 589 2.79 12.86 12.24
CA VAL A 589 2.71 11.42 11.97
C VAL A 589 3.67 11.03 10.84
N LYS A 590 3.65 11.76 9.70
CA LYS A 590 4.60 11.52 8.60
C LYS A 590 6.04 11.74 9.02
N ALA A 591 6.32 12.77 9.81
CA ALA A 591 7.66 13.04 10.32
C ALA A 591 8.16 11.90 11.22
N ALA A 592 7.31 11.33 12.07
CA ALA A 592 7.66 10.19 12.91
C ALA A 592 8.01 8.94 12.09
N VAL A 593 7.22 8.62 11.07
CA VAL A 593 7.51 7.51 10.16
C VAL A 593 8.82 7.77 9.41
N ARG A 594 9.02 8.97 8.87
CA ARG A 594 10.24 9.35 8.17
C ARG A 594 11.48 9.18 9.05
N GLU A 595 11.42 9.61 10.31
CA GLU A 595 12.51 9.49 11.28
C GLU A 595 12.98 8.03 11.43
N VAL A 596 12.04 7.09 11.47
CA VAL A 596 12.34 5.65 11.54
C VAL A 596 12.98 5.15 10.26
N ILE A 597 12.41 5.53 9.10
CA ILE A 597 12.94 5.11 7.80
C ILE A 597 14.36 5.64 7.61
N GLU A 598 14.62 6.89 7.99
CA GLU A 598 15.95 7.48 7.90
C GLU A 598 17.00 6.75 8.75
N ARG A 599 16.59 6.11 9.87
CA ARG A 599 17.45 5.25 10.70
C ARG A 599 17.74 3.88 10.08
N LEU A 600 16.93 3.41 9.12
CA LEU A 600 17.14 2.07 8.52
C LEU A 600 18.49 2.01 7.82
N PRO A 601 19.32 0.99 8.08
CA PRO A 601 20.67 0.92 7.51
C PRO A 601 20.61 0.69 6.00
N THR A 602 21.37 1.46 5.23
CA THR A 602 21.65 1.10 3.84
C THR A 602 22.71 -0.01 3.83
N PRO A 603 22.56 -1.06 3.01
CA PRO A 603 23.54 -2.15 2.95
C PRO A 603 24.94 -1.62 2.64
N ALA A 604 25.97 -2.20 3.27
CA ALA A 604 27.35 -1.81 3.06
C ALA A 604 27.78 -1.77 1.57
N PRO A 605 27.36 -2.73 0.71
CA PRO A 605 27.63 -2.65 -0.74
C PRO A 605 27.06 -1.41 -1.44
N CYS A 606 26.05 -0.78 -0.85
CA CYS A 606 25.37 0.41 -1.34
C CYS A 606 25.77 1.70 -0.60
N GLN A 607 26.68 1.60 0.37
CA GLN A 607 27.28 2.75 1.04
C GLN A 607 28.47 3.27 0.23
N CYS A 608 28.73 4.56 0.40
CA CYS A 608 29.76 5.29 -0.31
C CYS A 608 30.78 5.88 0.67
N ASP A 609 32.07 5.71 0.42
CA ASP A 609 33.08 6.37 1.26
C ASP A 609 33.37 7.80 0.77
N GLN A 610 33.29 8.76 1.68
CA GLN A 610 33.60 10.17 1.41
C GLN A 610 35.11 10.47 1.54
N GLY A 611 35.92 9.92 0.65
CA GLY A 611 37.34 10.24 0.53
C GLY A 611 38.11 10.23 1.87
N LYS A 612 39.03 11.18 2.07
CA LYS A 612 39.95 11.22 3.24
C LYS A 612 39.27 11.38 4.60
N LYS A 613 37.99 11.80 4.66
CA LYS A 613 37.26 11.97 5.92
C LYS A 613 36.68 10.65 6.43
N GLY A 614 36.62 9.62 5.59
CA GLY A 614 36.14 8.29 5.99
C GLY A 614 34.68 8.23 6.43
N GLY A 615 33.89 9.27 6.17
CA GLY A 615 32.46 9.27 6.43
C GLY A 615 31.74 8.35 5.44
N LYS A 616 30.77 7.58 5.94
CA LYS A 616 29.92 6.72 5.11
C LYS A 616 28.74 7.54 4.62
N CYS A 617 28.57 7.58 3.31
CA CYS A 617 27.50 8.26 2.63
C CYS A 617 26.49 7.28 2.06
N GLU A 618 25.26 7.75 1.96
CA GLU A 618 24.13 7.06 1.38
C GLU A 618 23.49 8.00 0.37
N PHE A 619 23.16 7.47 -0.81
CA PHE A 619 22.42 8.26 -1.76
C PHE A 619 20.93 8.28 -1.39
N GLY A 620 20.36 9.48 -1.33
CA GLY A 620 18.94 9.70 -1.19
C GLY A 620 18.17 9.46 -2.48
N VAL A 621 16.86 9.71 -2.42
CA VAL A 621 15.93 9.59 -3.54
C VAL A 621 16.11 10.76 -4.50
N CYS A 622 15.85 10.55 -5.79
CA CYS A 622 15.92 11.60 -6.81
C CYS A 622 15.08 12.85 -6.52
N GLN A 623 13.98 12.69 -5.78
CA GLN A 623 13.06 13.78 -5.44
C GLN A 623 13.35 14.39 -4.07
N SER A 624 14.47 14.00 -3.42
CA SER A 624 14.87 14.59 -2.15
C SER A 624 15.33 16.02 -2.41
N THR A 625 14.63 17.00 -1.83
CA THR A 625 15.13 18.37 -1.82
C THR A 625 16.18 18.54 -0.74
N GLU A 626 16.97 19.61 -0.85
CA GLU A 626 17.80 20.05 0.28
C GLU A 626 16.87 20.28 1.49
N PRO A 627 17.21 19.71 2.67
CA PRO A 627 16.36 19.85 3.84
C PRO A 627 16.31 21.32 4.27
N GLU A 628 15.10 21.84 4.52
CA GLU A 628 14.93 23.16 5.12
C GLU A 628 15.35 23.13 6.59
N GLY A 629 16.41 23.87 6.93
CA GLY A 629 16.87 24.04 8.31
C GLY A 629 18.00 23.10 8.71
N HIS A 630 17.67 21.96 9.32
CA HIS A 630 18.68 21.04 9.89
C HIS A 630 19.30 20.16 8.80
N PRO A 631 20.62 20.20 8.60
CA PRO A 631 21.26 19.35 7.60
C PRO A 631 21.38 17.88 8.08
N LEU A 632 21.07 17.60 9.34
CA LEU A 632 21.14 16.27 9.94
C LEU A 632 19.79 15.56 9.81
N ASP A 633 19.81 14.33 9.29
CA ASP A 633 18.66 13.43 9.32
C ASP A 633 18.60 12.60 10.62
N ALA A 634 17.55 11.80 10.80
CA ALA A 634 17.37 10.99 12.00
C ALA A 634 18.43 9.89 12.19
N GLY A 635 19.15 9.52 11.12
CA GLY A 635 20.31 8.63 11.18
C GLY A 635 21.60 9.34 11.58
N GLY A 636 21.55 10.65 11.89
CA GLY A 636 22.72 11.46 12.19
C GLY A 636 23.60 11.77 10.99
N ARG A 637 23.08 11.61 9.76
CA ARG A 637 23.80 11.90 8.52
C ARG A 637 23.57 13.33 8.08
N ILE A 638 24.61 13.98 7.58
CA ILE A 638 24.60 15.35 7.09
C ILE A 638 24.32 15.35 5.58
N TYR A 639 23.29 16.07 5.16
CA TYR A 639 23.07 16.43 3.76
C TYR A 639 24.28 17.20 3.23
N THR A 640 24.97 16.62 2.26
CA THR A 640 26.20 17.18 1.72
C THR A 640 25.94 17.95 0.43
N ALA A 641 25.24 17.35 -0.52
CA ALA A 641 24.96 17.94 -1.83
C ALA A 641 23.96 17.08 -2.63
N ASN A 642 23.44 17.67 -3.71
CA ASN A 642 22.82 16.92 -4.81
C ASN A 642 23.90 16.54 -5.83
N VAL A 643 24.11 15.24 -6.04
CA VAL A 643 25.03 14.74 -7.06
C VAL A 643 24.29 14.71 -8.39
N GLN A 644 24.53 15.71 -9.23
CA GLN A 644 23.87 15.85 -10.55
C GLN A 644 24.69 15.24 -11.69
N SER A 645 25.99 15.04 -11.49
CA SER A 645 26.88 14.47 -12.50
C SER A 645 28.09 13.79 -11.88
N ILE A 646 28.81 12.99 -12.69
CA ILE A 646 30.04 12.33 -12.26
C ILE A 646 31.16 13.34 -11.95
N GLU A 647 31.15 14.51 -12.60
CA GLU A 647 32.07 15.60 -12.28
C GLU A 647 31.79 16.17 -10.88
N VAL A 648 30.51 16.30 -10.49
CA VAL A 648 30.13 16.70 -9.13
C VAL A 648 30.58 15.64 -8.12
N ALA A 649 30.36 14.35 -8.41
CA ALA A 649 30.84 13.24 -7.58
C ALA A 649 32.36 13.29 -7.35
N ARG A 650 33.15 13.53 -8.40
CA ARG A 650 34.62 13.69 -8.30
C ARG A 650 35.01 14.91 -7.47
N ARG A 651 34.31 16.04 -7.61
CA ARG A 651 34.54 17.23 -6.78
C ARG A 651 34.29 16.97 -5.30
N LEU A 652 33.28 16.14 -4.99
CA LEU A 652 32.99 15.66 -3.64
C LEU A 652 33.96 14.58 -3.15
N ARG A 653 34.93 14.17 -3.98
CA ARG A 653 35.94 13.13 -3.70
C ARG A 653 35.31 11.77 -3.34
N LEU A 654 34.19 11.45 -3.98
CA LEU A 654 33.62 10.11 -3.91
C LEU A 654 34.59 9.11 -4.54
N THR A 655 34.80 7.96 -3.91
CA THR A 655 35.64 6.88 -4.44
C THR A 655 35.14 6.42 -5.81
N ASP A 656 36.00 5.81 -6.62
CA ASP A 656 35.58 5.28 -7.93
C ASP A 656 34.50 4.20 -7.80
N SER A 657 34.57 3.38 -6.73
CA SER A 657 33.50 2.44 -6.37
C SER A 657 32.17 3.16 -6.11
N CYS A 658 32.18 4.32 -5.46
CA CYS A 658 30.98 5.11 -5.21
C CYS A 658 30.46 5.80 -6.49
N GLN A 659 31.37 6.30 -7.34
CA GLN A 659 30.99 6.86 -8.64
C GLN A 659 30.31 5.82 -9.53
N ALA A 660 30.72 4.55 -9.44
CA ALA A 660 30.10 3.46 -10.18
C ALA A 660 28.65 3.18 -9.74
N LEU A 661 28.29 3.47 -8.48
CA LEU A 661 26.92 3.35 -7.98
C LEU A 661 26.01 4.50 -8.43
N PHE A 662 26.55 5.53 -9.08
CA PHE A 662 25.80 6.72 -9.45
C PHE A 662 24.93 6.48 -10.70
N THR A 663 23.61 6.63 -10.54
CA THR A 663 22.66 6.85 -11.64
C THR A 663 22.12 8.27 -11.58
N LYS A 664 22.16 8.97 -12.72
CA LYS A 664 21.50 10.27 -12.85
C LYS A 664 19.99 10.08 -12.73
N CYS A 665 19.34 10.98 -11.98
CA CYS A 665 17.89 11.14 -12.07
C CYS A 665 17.55 11.62 -13.49
N GLN A 666 16.48 11.11 -14.09
CA GLN A 666 16.15 11.39 -15.49
C GLN A 666 15.84 12.88 -15.73
N ALA A 667 15.86 13.30 -17.00
CA ALA A 667 15.88 14.70 -17.42
C ALA A 667 14.68 15.52 -16.90
N GLY A 668 14.94 16.35 -15.88
CA GLY A 668 13.96 17.23 -15.24
C GLY A 668 14.07 17.28 -13.71
N GLU A 669 14.76 16.32 -13.09
CA GLU A 669 14.82 16.18 -11.63
C GLU A 669 16.12 16.75 -11.00
N ALA A 670 16.03 17.09 -9.71
CA ALA A 670 17.18 17.42 -8.87
C ALA A 670 18.18 16.25 -8.86
N GLY A 671 19.48 16.55 -8.70
CA GLY A 671 20.50 15.50 -8.57
C GLY A 671 20.24 14.63 -7.34
N ARG A 672 20.76 13.40 -7.36
CA ARG A 672 20.53 12.46 -6.25
C ARG A 672 21.14 13.04 -4.97
N ALA A 673 20.33 13.24 -3.94
CA ALA A 673 20.80 13.73 -2.65
C ALA A 673 21.87 12.80 -2.06
N LEU A 674 22.83 13.36 -1.35
CA LEU A 674 23.89 12.59 -0.69
C LEU A 674 23.93 12.95 0.80
N PHE A 675 23.69 11.96 1.65
CA PHE A 675 23.72 12.08 3.10
C PHE A 675 24.91 11.33 3.66
N CYS A 676 25.77 11.98 4.43
CA CYS A 676 27.01 11.39 4.92
C CYS A 676 27.10 11.43 6.45
N THR A 677 27.54 10.35 7.08
CA THR A 677 27.93 10.40 8.49
C THR A 677 29.11 11.35 8.66
N PRO A 678 29.14 12.18 9.72
CA PRO A 678 30.29 13.04 10.00
C PRO A 678 31.53 12.16 10.14
N GLY A 679 32.53 12.39 9.29
CA GLY A 679 33.83 11.74 9.40
C GLY A 679 34.51 12.08 10.73
N LYS A 680 35.30 11.15 11.27
CA LYS A 680 36.10 11.37 12.50
C LYS A 680 37.30 12.28 12.25
#